data_AF-A0A7S4RQ07-F1
#
_entry.id   AF-A0A7S4RQ07-F1
#
_cell.length_a   1.000
_cell.length_b   1.000
_cell.length_c   1.000
_cell.angle_alpha   90.00
_cell.angle_beta   90.00
_cell.angle_gamma   90.00
#
_symmetry.space_group_name_H-M   'P 1'
#
loop_
_entity.id
_entity.type
_entity.pdbx_description
1 polymer ?
#
loop_
_entity_poly.entity_id
_entity_poly.type
_entity_poly.pdbx_seq_one_letter_code
_entity_poly.pdbx_strand_id
1 'polypeptide(L)'
;MVSLAVAALGILGSLTAAQQAGTTGDNIEKPPPLALSLCTKATGCKIQQANVTLDANWRWVYKVMCPGSGQPCYSAGNCFNAGQWDKSVCSDPEACAKKCAVAGVNAQKYQDTYGVIPTPGGVELKFVTGTNIGSRLYLTIGENYKIFRLKNREFSFDVDASALPCGLNGAVYFVEMPEDGGKGGNNQAGAPYGTGYCDAQCPHDVKFMNGMANVLDWNQTNPFGRMGACCSEMDIWEANSAAAALTPHPCHMNGPLMCGGRSCGDTAKGERYKGVCDKDGCDFNSYRMGSPNFLGAGPEFEVDTTKKITVVTQWLTTDGTDGGDLSEIRRIYVQDGKAIQNSMASVLPGSPGNSITDALCQAQKLEFGDPDDFTMKGGLRQMGKALERGMVLVMSLWDDDITSMLWLDSSTGTVGKKGAVRGPCPSSSGQPRDVRSKHAGASVKYSNFMYGEIGSTYNTLPEAKPETAAKVDPYAARLSDYAKARPPTSRPSPEQAPAADQQSTQQSWQPSMGLTPASVCAREFELCSGGQEWTGPRCCNDGCTCTPRFWSVSQCIPDAGQASCPAPAATAPPSQSVEPGDLQSSFGSLQRAQPANWGSSVGGVAFFVLVLLCASACIAGPYARQRYLGRSADVVAPGSPLSRIARRPSERELTSPRPGRSALDLAAMMGLTRAPSTVSMCRPDEV
;
A
#
# COMPACT_ATOMS: atom_id res chain seq x y z
N MET A 1 16.01 50.84 44.38
CA MET A 1 16.05 51.10 42.92
C MET A 1 17.04 50.13 42.28
N VAL A 2 17.14 50.15 40.94
CA VAL A 2 17.84 49.16 40.07
C VAL A 2 17.01 47.91 39.79
N SER A 3 16.35 47.93 38.62
CA SER A 3 15.80 46.75 37.96
C SER A 3 16.88 46.16 37.04
N LEU A 4 17.03 44.85 36.99
CA LEU A 4 17.80 44.17 35.94
C LEU A 4 16.83 43.51 34.95
N ALA A 5 16.88 43.93 33.69
CA ALA A 5 16.05 43.36 32.63
C ALA A 5 16.72 42.11 32.05
N VAL A 6 15.99 41.00 31.96
CA VAL A 6 16.44 39.78 31.26
C VAL A 6 16.09 39.91 29.79
N ALA A 7 17.09 40.14 28.94
CA ALA A 7 16.92 40.15 27.49
C ALA A 7 16.89 38.71 26.95
N ALA A 8 15.70 38.20 26.64
CA ALA A 8 15.54 36.92 25.96
C ALA A 8 15.82 37.06 24.45
N LEU A 9 16.86 36.40 23.96
CA LEU A 9 17.11 36.29 22.51
C LEU A 9 16.08 35.34 21.88
N GLY A 10 15.04 35.90 21.28
CA GLY A 10 14.08 35.17 20.46
C GLY A 10 14.69 34.77 19.12
N ILE A 11 15.27 33.56 19.03
CA ILE A 11 15.67 32.98 17.74
C ILE A 11 14.41 32.52 16.99
N LEU A 12 13.79 33.44 16.25
CA LEU A 12 12.71 33.16 15.32
C LEU A 12 13.25 32.44 14.08
N GLY A 13 13.52 31.13 14.24
CA GLY A 13 13.84 30.25 13.12
C GLY A 13 12.65 30.15 12.16
N SER A 14 12.88 30.52 10.89
CA SER A 14 11.86 30.43 9.85
C SER A 14 11.53 28.97 9.55
N LEU A 15 10.45 28.46 10.13
CA LEU A 15 9.97 27.08 9.91
C LEU A 15 9.36 26.93 8.51
N THR A 16 10.22 26.82 7.49
CA THR A 16 9.85 26.30 6.16
C THR A 16 9.62 24.79 6.26
N ALA A 17 8.49 24.40 6.84
CA ALA A 17 8.13 23.02 7.05
C ALA A 17 7.71 22.33 5.73
N ALA A 18 8.07 21.06 5.58
CA ALA A 18 8.07 20.34 4.31
C ALA A 18 7.11 19.13 4.30
N GLN A 19 6.81 18.57 3.11
CA GLN A 19 5.79 17.56 2.77
C GLN A 19 4.69 17.49 3.84
N GLN A 20 3.88 18.54 3.81
CA GLN A 20 3.13 18.96 4.98
C GLN A 20 1.98 18.01 5.29
N ALA A 21 1.79 17.73 6.59
CA ALA A 21 0.53 17.27 7.13
C ALA A 21 -0.54 18.31 6.78
N GLY A 22 -1.36 18.02 5.77
CA GLY A 22 -2.24 19.01 5.14
C GLY A 22 -3.48 19.30 5.96
N THR A 23 -3.38 20.15 6.97
CA THR A 23 -4.41 20.45 7.99
C THR A 23 -5.36 21.60 7.63
N THR A 24 -5.28 22.17 6.42
CA THR A 24 -5.98 23.43 6.09
C THR A 24 -7.44 23.20 5.68
N GLY A 25 -8.39 23.87 6.34
CA GLY A 25 -9.83 23.71 6.06
C GLY A 25 -10.35 22.32 6.44
N ASP A 26 -11.22 21.73 5.62
CA ASP A 26 -11.81 20.40 5.86
C ASP A 26 -10.84 19.21 5.65
N ASN A 27 -9.54 19.47 5.55
CA ASN A 27 -8.49 18.45 5.39
C ASN A 27 -7.95 17.93 6.74
N ILE A 28 -8.77 17.91 7.79
CA ILE A 28 -8.37 17.37 9.10
C ILE A 28 -8.48 15.84 9.05
N GLU A 29 -7.36 15.15 9.28
CA GLU A 29 -7.31 13.69 9.34
C GLU A 29 -8.18 13.15 10.49
N LYS A 30 -9.15 12.30 10.14
CA LYS A 30 -10.01 11.57 11.08
C LYS A 30 -10.15 10.13 10.59
N PRO A 31 -9.23 9.22 10.97
CA PRO A 31 -9.16 7.87 10.42
C PRO A 31 -10.29 6.97 10.97
N PRO A 32 -10.89 6.08 10.16
CA PRO A 32 -11.92 5.16 10.64
C PRO A 32 -11.43 4.24 11.77
N PRO A 33 -12.23 4.02 12.84
CA PRO A 33 -11.85 3.17 13.95
C PRO A 33 -11.93 1.68 13.57
N LEU A 34 -10.90 0.91 13.94
CA LEU A 34 -10.86 -0.54 13.80
C LEU A 34 -10.44 -1.21 15.13
N ALA A 35 -10.66 -2.52 15.25
CA ALA A 35 -10.29 -3.32 16.41
C ALA A 35 -9.57 -4.61 15.97
N LEU A 36 -8.48 -4.93 16.68
CA LEU A 36 -7.62 -6.11 16.48
C LEU A 36 -7.61 -6.93 17.77
N SER A 37 -7.79 -8.25 17.72
CA SER A 37 -7.64 -9.10 18.92
C SER A 37 -6.23 -9.69 19.02
N LEU A 38 -5.54 -9.45 20.14
CA LEU A 38 -4.27 -10.08 20.50
C LEU A 38 -4.55 -11.36 21.31
N CYS A 39 -4.14 -12.53 20.80
CA CYS A 39 -4.52 -13.84 21.31
C CYS A 39 -3.35 -14.66 21.90
N THR A 40 -3.65 -15.40 22.96
CA THR A 40 -2.74 -16.31 23.67
C THR A 40 -3.51 -17.55 24.12
N LYS A 41 -2.88 -18.72 24.15
CA LYS A 41 -3.50 -19.95 24.69
C LYS A 41 -3.76 -19.85 26.19
N ALA A 42 -2.92 -19.11 26.90
CA ALA A 42 -2.98 -18.98 28.37
C ALA A 42 -4.03 -17.98 28.87
N THR A 43 -4.35 -16.91 28.13
CA THR A 43 -5.27 -15.85 28.59
C THR A 43 -6.38 -15.48 27.60
N GLY A 44 -6.54 -16.27 26.53
CA GLY A 44 -7.49 -15.97 25.46
C GLY A 44 -7.06 -14.75 24.64
N CYS A 45 -8.05 -14.04 24.10
CA CYS A 45 -7.85 -12.86 23.26
C CYS A 45 -8.24 -11.56 23.99
N LYS A 46 -7.52 -10.47 23.69
CA LYS A 46 -7.78 -9.13 24.21
C LYS A 46 -7.87 -8.13 23.06
N ILE A 47 -8.92 -7.30 23.08
CA ILE A 47 -9.17 -6.29 22.05
C ILE A 47 -8.14 -5.16 22.18
N GLN A 48 -7.52 -4.79 21.06
CA GLN A 48 -6.63 -3.67 20.89
C GLN A 48 -7.29 -2.65 19.95
N GLN A 49 -7.44 -1.42 20.44
CA GLN A 49 -8.03 -0.31 19.70
C GLN A 49 -7.04 0.21 18.65
N ALA A 50 -7.46 0.29 17.39
CA ALA A 50 -6.68 0.78 16.26
C ALA A 50 -7.50 1.74 15.38
N ASN A 51 -6.88 2.35 14.37
CA ASN A 51 -7.58 2.99 13.26
C ASN A 51 -7.05 2.45 11.94
N VAL A 52 -7.70 2.78 10.82
CA VAL A 52 -7.13 2.61 9.48
C VAL A 52 -6.87 3.97 8.83
N THR A 53 -5.76 4.12 8.11
CA THR A 53 -5.42 5.35 7.38
C THR A 53 -5.26 5.07 5.89
N LEU A 54 -5.73 6.00 5.05
CA LEU A 54 -5.58 5.95 3.60
C LEU A 54 -4.14 6.25 3.16
N ASP A 55 -3.65 5.50 2.18
CA ASP A 55 -2.37 5.69 1.50
C ASP A 55 -2.21 7.09 0.84
N ALA A 56 -0.98 7.60 0.85
CA ALA A 56 -0.64 8.95 0.38
C ALA A 56 -0.89 9.19 -1.13
N ASN A 57 -0.93 8.17 -1.97
CA ASN A 57 -1.23 8.30 -3.40
C ASN A 57 -2.68 8.67 -3.67
N TRP A 58 -3.64 8.22 -2.85
CA TRP A 58 -5.06 8.57 -3.01
C TRP A 58 -5.37 10.00 -2.55
N ARG A 59 -4.58 10.54 -1.63
CA ARG A 59 -4.83 11.83 -0.99
C ARG A 59 -4.62 13.01 -1.95
N TRP A 60 -5.40 14.07 -1.75
CA TRP A 60 -5.21 15.35 -2.46
C TRP A 60 -3.86 15.97 -2.09
N VAL A 61 -3.08 16.37 -3.11
CA VAL A 61 -1.77 16.99 -2.94
C VAL A 61 -1.81 18.45 -3.40
N TYR A 62 -1.59 19.39 -2.48
CA TYR A 62 -1.87 20.81 -2.69
C TYR A 62 -0.74 21.75 -2.26
N LYS A 63 -0.67 22.92 -2.88
CA LYS A 63 0.33 23.97 -2.62
C LYS A 63 0.02 24.65 -1.28
N VAL A 64 0.98 24.70 -0.38
CA VAL A 64 0.83 25.39 0.92
C VAL A 64 1.35 26.81 0.80
N MET A 65 0.53 27.80 1.16
CA MET A 65 0.97 29.18 1.34
C MET A 65 0.80 29.61 2.79
N CYS A 66 1.91 30.01 3.41
CA CYS A 66 1.97 30.59 4.75
C CYS A 66 2.36 32.08 4.61
N PRO A 67 1.42 33.04 4.69
CA PRO A 67 1.68 34.43 4.28
C PRO A 67 2.51 35.25 5.28
N GLY A 68 2.79 34.74 6.48
CA GLY A 68 3.67 35.40 7.46
C GLY A 68 3.50 34.88 8.89
N SER A 69 4.32 35.38 9.80
CA SER A 69 4.24 35.07 11.23
C SER A 69 2.90 35.48 11.82
N GLY A 70 2.15 34.53 12.40
CA GLY A 70 0.86 34.77 13.04
C GLY A 70 -0.37 34.63 12.12
N GLN A 71 -0.18 34.34 10.83
CA GLN A 71 -1.27 34.03 9.91
C GLN A 71 -1.34 32.52 9.63
N PRO A 72 -2.54 31.91 9.54
CA PRO A 72 -2.67 30.49 9.22
C PRO A 72 -2.23 30.22 7.77
N CYS A 73 -1.57 29.08 7.55
CA CYS A 73 -1.30 28.60 6.21
C CYS A 73 -2.60 28.11 5.54
N TYR A 74 -2.69 28.21 4.22
CA TYR A 74 -3.85 27.79 3.43
C TYR A 74 -3.45 27.03 2.16
N SER A 75 -4.43 26.32 1.58
CA SER A 75 -4.30 25.60 0.31
C SER A 75 -4.42 26.55 -0.88
N ALA A 76 -3.37 26.70 -1.67
CA ALA A 76 -3.27 27.61 -2.81
C ALA A 76 -3.36 26.87 -4.16
N GLY A 77 -4.30 25.93 -4.28
CA GLY A 77 -4.48 25.08 -5.48
C GLY A 77 -3.56 23.85 -5.50
N ASN A 78 -3.61 23.09 -6.59
CA ASN A 78 -3.06 21.74 -6.67
C ASN A 78 -1.54 21.70 -6.89
N CYS A 79 -0.84 20.76 -6.22
CA CYS A 79 0.50 20.32 -6.61
C CYS A 79 0.43 19.11 -7.56
N PHE A 80 -0.59 18.26 -7.40
CA PHE A 80 -0.89 17.13 -8.28
C PHE A 80 -2.35 17.18 -8.69
N ASN A 81 -2.65 17.07 -9.99
CA ASN A 81 -4.01 17.05 -10.51
C ASN A 81 -4.08 16.19 -11.78
N ALA A 82 -5.19 15.47 -11.98
CA ALA A 82 -5.47 14.67 -13.18
C ALA A 82 -4.32 13.75 -13.66
N GLY A 83 -3.45 13.28 -12.75
CA GLY A 83 -2.28 12.45 -13.08
C GLY A 83 -0.99 13.21 -13.41
N GLN A 84 -0.94 14.54 -13.21
CA GLN A 84 0.24 15.38 -13.48
C GLN A 84 0.67 16.21 -12.26
N TRP A 85 1.96 16.50 -12.15
CA TRP A 85 2.55 17.46 -11.22
C TRP A 85 2.55 18.89 -11.78
N ASP A 86 2.26 19.89 -10.94
CA ASP A 86 2.38 21.31 -11.29
C ASP A 86 3.86 21.72 -11.39
N LYS A 87 4.37 21.82 -12.62
CA LYS A 87 5.77 22.16 -12.92
C LYS A 87 6.21 23.55 -12.43
N SER A 88 5.30 24.45 -12.05
CA SER A 88 5.66 25.75 -11.46
C SER A 88 6.15 25.62 -10.00
N VAL A 89 5.77 24.53 -9.32
CA VAL A 89 6.16 24.22 -7.93
C VAL A 89 7.03 22.97 -7.85
N CYS A 90 6.74 21.98 -8.70
CA CYS A 90 7.26 20.62 -8.66
C CYS A 90 8.19 20.30 -9.85
N SER A 91 9.13 21.18 -10.13
CA SER A 91 10.26 20.94 -11.05
C SER A 91 11.45 20.23 -10.39
N ASP A 92 11.53 20.26 -9.06
CA ASP A 92 12.56 19.60 -8.24
C ASP A 92 11.89 18.74 -7.14
N PRO A 93 12.36 17.50 -6.88
CA PRO A 93 11.78 16.60 -5.87
C PRO A 93 11.69 17.17 -4.46
N GLU A 94 12.72 17.90 -4.02
CA GLU A 94 12.82 18.38 -2.65
C GLU A 94 12.04 19.69 -2.46
N ALA A 95 12.11 20.60 -3.44
CA ALA A 95 11.32 21.82 -3.47
C ALA A 95 9.82 21.56 -3.63
N CYS A 96 9.43 20.52 -4.39
CA CYS A 96 8.06 20.04 -4.48
C CYS A 96 7.58 19.57 -3.10
N ALA A 97 8.31 18.65 -2.47
CA ALA A 97 8.00 18.20 -1.12
C ALA A 97 7.89 19.38 -0.14
N LYS A 98 8.85 20.31 -0.13
CA LYS A 98 8.85 21.51 0.73
C LYS A 98 7.64 22.43 0.56
N LYS A 99 7.01 22.48 -0.62
CA LYS A 99 5.91 23.41 -0.94
C LYS A 99 4.53 22.76 -0.95
N CYS A 100 4.45 21.43 -0.84
CA CYS A 100 3.22 20.67 -1.00
C CYS A 100 2.79 19.97 0.30
N ALA A 101 1.48 19.92 0.51
CA ALA A 101 0.84 19.13 1.56
C ALA A 101 0.22 17.85 0.99
N VAL A 102 0.21 16.80 1.81
CA VAL A 102 -0.66 15.63 1.64
C VAL A 102 -1.89 15.86 2.52
N ALA A 103 -3.08 15.93 1.93
CA ALA A 103 -4.30 16.29 2.66
C ALA A 103 -4.74 15.23 3.67
N GLY A 104 -5.23 15.68 4.83
CA GLY A 104 -5.97 14.83 5.75
C GLY A 104 -7.37 14.53 5.20
N VAL A 105 -7.86 13.33 5.49
CA VAL A 105 -9.16 12.82 5.09
C VAL A 105 -10.06 12.82 6.33
N ASN A 106 -11.16 13.55 6.26
CA ASN A 106 -12.15 13.60 7.32
C ASN A 106 -13.15 12.44 7.21
N ALA A 107 -13.96 12.22 8.25
CA ALA A 107 -14.87 11.08 8.34
C ALA A 107 -15.89 10.97 7.19
N GLN A 108 -16.36 12.10 6.64
CA GLN A 108 -17.22 12.11 5.45
C GLN A 108 -16.43 11.72 4.19
N LYS A 109 -15.24 12.31 3.98
CA LYS A 109 -14.41 12.05 2.79
C LYS A 109 -13.98 10.57 2.68
N TYR A 110 -13.68 9.91 3.81
CA TYR A 110 -13.39 8.46 3.82
C TYR A 110 -14.52 7.66 3.15
N GLN A 111 -15.78 7.92 3.50
CA GLN A 111 -16.95 7.27 2.89
C GLN A 111 -17.28 7.80 1.49
N ASP A 112 -17.45 9.11 1.33
CA ASP A 112 -18.06 9.74 0.15
C ASP A 112 -17.08 9.97 -1.01
N THR A 113 -15.77 10.01 -0.72
CA THR A 113 -14.72 10.19 -1.74
C THR A 113 -13.98 8.90 -2.03
N TYR A 114 -13.64 8.12 -1.00
CA TYR A 114 -12.76 6.94 -1.15
C TYR A 114 -13.48 5.59 -0.97
N GLY A 115 -14.77 5.58 -0.66
CA GLY A 115 -15.55 4.34 -0.53
C GLY A 115 -15.18 3.47 0.68
N VAL A 116 -14.48 4.05 1.67
CA VAL A 116 -13.98 3.38 2.88
C VAL A 116 -14.99 3.55 4.01
N ILE A 117 -15.60 2.45 4.44
CA ILE A 117 -16.70 2.45 5.41
C ILE A 117 -16.33 1.55 6.59
N PRO A 118 -16.18 2.05 7.83
CA PRO A 118 -15.93 1.19 8.98
C PRO A 118 -17.16 0.32 9.29
N THR A 119 -16.93 -0.96 9.57
CA THR A 119 -17.96 -1.97 9.86
C THR A 119 -17.76 -2.55 11.26
N PRO A 120 -18.74 -3.26 11.85
CA PRO A 120 -18.56 -3.94 13.13
C PRO A 120 -17.36 -4.92 13.11
N GLY A 121 -16.26 -4.49 13.73
CA GLY A 121 -15.02 -5.26 13.83
C GLY A 121 -14.12 -5.18 12.58
N GLY A 122 -14.33 -4.21 11.68
CA GLY A 122 -13.66 -4.21 10.38
C GLY A 122 -13.87 -2.96 9.51
N VAL A 123 -13.70 -3.14 8.20
CA VAL A 123 -13.87 -2.12 7.16
C VAL A 123 -14.45 -2.74 5.88
N GLU A 124 -15.27 -2.00 5.17
CA GLU A 124 -15.68 -2.26 3.78
C GLU A 124 -14.96 -1.27 2.85
N LEU A 125 -14.39 -1.78 1.75
CA LEU A 125 -13.80 -0.99 0.68
C LEU A 125 -14.64 -1.15 -0.57
N LYS A 126 -15.15 -0.05 -1.13
CA LYS A 126 -15.82 -0.05 -2.44
C LYS A 126 -14.81 0.11 -3.57
N PHE A 127 -15.09 -0.51 -4.72
CA PHE A 127 -14.23 -0.43 -5.88
C PHE A 127 -14.32 0.93 -6.58
N VAL A 128 -15.51 1.49 -6.77
CA VAL A 128 -15.69 2.83 -7.37
C VAL A 128 -16.51 3.72 -6.43
N THR A 129 -16.10 4.98 -6.29
CA THR A 129 -16.85 6.01 -5.53
C THR A 129 -16.63 7.37 -6.18
N GLY A 130 -17.65 7.87 -6.88
CA GLY A 130 -17.51 9.07 -7.71
C GLY A 130 -16.49 8.83 -8.84
N THR A 131 -15.39 9.58 -8.82
CA THR A 131 -14.24 9.38 -9.72
C THR A 131 -13.09 8.58 -9.10
N ASN A 132 -13.20 8.17 -7.82
CA ASN A 132 -12.20 7.35 -7.16
C ASN A 132 -12.32 5.88 -7.58
N ILE A 133 -11.17 5.26 -7.88
CA ILE A 133 -11.03 3.82 -8.13
C ILE A 133 -10.14 3.23 -7.04
N GLY A 134 -10.59 2.13 -6.43
CA GLY A 134 -9.88 1.37 -5.42
C GLY A 134 -9.52 2.14 -4.15
N SER A 135 -8.81 1.47 -3.24
CA SER A 135 -8.16 2.09 -2.08
C SER A 135 -7.08 1.18 -1.51
N ARG A 136 -6.09 1.76 -0.81
CA ARG A 136 -5.09 1.06 0.00
C ARG A 136 -5.03 1.68 1.40
N LEU A 137 -5.14 0.86 2.43
CA LEU A 137 -5.23 1.26 3.83
C LEU A 137 -4.19 0.55 4.71
N TYR A 138 -3.74 1.24 5.76
CA TYR A 138 -2.83 0.71 6.77
C TYR A 138 -3.43 0.76 8.17
N LEU A 139 -3.10 -0.21 9.02
CA LEU A 139 -3.52 -0.23 10.43
C LEU A 139 -2.61 0.68 11.29
N THR A 140 -3.19 1.60 12.08
CA THR A 140 -2.47 2.53 12.96
C THR A 140 -2.87 2.43 14.43
N ILE A 141 -1.93 2.74 15.33
CA ILE A 141 -2.15 2.93 16.77
C ILE A 141 -1.37 4.17 17.22
N GLY A 142 -2.08 5.16 17.77
CA GLY A 142 -1.49 6.48 18.00
C GLY A 142 -1.15 7.18 16.68
N GLU A 143 0.05 7.76 16.59
CA GLU A 143 0.57 8.35 15.34
C GLU A 143 1.32 7.34 14.46
N ASN A 144 1.49 6.08 14.88
CA ASN A 144 2.32 5.08 14.21
C ASN A 144 1.48 4.00 13.51
N TYR A 145 2.07 3.31 12.54
CA TYR A 145 1.54 2.04 12.05
C TYR A 145 1.65 0.95 13.12
N LYS A 146 0.71 -0.01 13.10
CA LYS A 146 0.81 -1.21 13.91
C LYS A 146 1.80 -2.18 13.26
N ILE A 147 3.03 -2.22 13.79
CA ILE A 147 4.03 -3.23 13.43
C ILE A 147 3.61 -4.62 13.96
N PHE A 148 3.69 -5.64 13.11
CA PHE A 148 3.50 -7.05 13.45
C PHE A 148 4.81 -7.81 13.28
N ARG A 149 5.17 -8.67 14.26
CA ARG A 149 6.33 -9.56 14.17
C ARG A 149 5.82 -10.99 14.05
N LEU A 150 5.85 -11.52 12.82
CA LEU A 150 5.01 -12.64 12.42
C LEU A 150 5.68 -14.01 12.58
N LYS A 151 7.01 -14.08 12.77
CA LYS A 151 7.72 -15.33 13.09
C LYS A 151 7.14 -15.99 14.34
N ASN A 152 6.85 -17.30 14.24
CA ASN A 152 6.22 -18.09 15.30
C ASN A 152 4.84 -17.55 15.77
N ARG A 153 4.07 -16.97 14.84
CA ARG A 153 2.74 -16.42 15.11
C ARG A 153 1.70 -16.91 14.11
N GLU A 154 0.46 -16.70 14.51
CA GLU A 154 -0.74 -16.88 13.71
C GLU A 154 -1.41 -15.51 13.50
N PHE A 155 -1.90 -15.28 12.28
CA PHE A 155 -2.75 -14.15 11.93
C PHE A 155 -3.99 -14.68 11.23
N SER A 156 -5.16 -14.16 11.60
CA SER A 156 -6.40 -14.46 10.90
C SER A 156 -7.30 -13.25 10.80
N PHE A 157 -8.20 -13.29 9.81
CA PHE A 157 -9.24 -12.30 9.59
C PHE A 157 -10.42 -12.95 8.87
N ASP A 158 -11.59 -12.36 9.00
CA ASP A 158 -12.75 -12.70 8.19
C ASP A 158 -12.78 -11.82 6.94
N VAL A 159 -13.09 -12.42 5.80
CA VAL A 159 -13.27 -11.73 4.51
C VAL A 159 -14.62 -12.09 3.89
N ASP A 160 -15.29 -11.08 3.36
CA ASP A 160 -16.39 -11.23 2.40
C ASP A 160 -15.96 -10.56 1.09
N ALA A 161 -15.62 -11.39 0.11
CA ALA A 161 -15.21 -11.03 -1.25
C ALA A 161 -16.22 -11.52 -2.30
N SER A 162 -17.44 -11.87 -1.87
CA SER A 162 -18.51 -12.43 -2.73
C SER A 162 -18.90 -11.52 -3.90
N ALA A 163 -18.72 -10.21 -3.75
CA ALA A 163 -18.97 -9.19 -4.76
C ALA A 163 -17.75 -8.85 -5.65
N LEU A 164 -16.63 -9.56 -5.52
CA LEU A 164 -15.45 -9.37 -6.38
C LEU A 164 -15.45 -10.38 -7.56
N PRO A 165 -15.64 -9.95 -8.81
CA PRO A 165 -15.54 -10.80 -9.98
C PRO A 165 -14.09 -10.92 -10.48
N CYS A 166 -13.91 -11.75 -11.53
CA CYS A 166 -12.70 -11.80 -12.34
C CYS A 166 -12.17 -10.39 -12.69
N GLY A 167 -10.88 -10.15 -12.46
CA GLY A 167 -10.22 -8.88 -12.77
C GLY A 167 -10.06 -7.89 -11.61
N LEU A 168 -10.75 -8.10 -10.48
CA LEU A 168 -10.50 -7.36 -9.23
C LEU A 168 -9.62 -8.19 -8.29
N ASN A 169 -8.94 -7.51 -7.38
CA ASN A 169 -8.20 -8.13 -6.28
C ASN A 169 -8.48 -7.38 -4.97
N GLY A 170 -9.09 -8.07 -4.02
CA GLY A 170 -9.20 -7.64 -2.64
C GLY A 170 -8.02 -8.19 -1.84
N ALA A 171 -6.92 -7.44 -1.79
CA ALA A 171 -5.68 -7.91 -1.15
C ALA A 171 -5.58 -7.53 0.34
N VAL A 172 -5.11 -8.49 1.15
CA VAL A 172 -4.66 -8.31 2.54
C VAL A 172 -3.24 -8.88 2.66
N TYR A 173 -2.29 -8.03 3.02
CA TYR A 173 -0.86 -8.32 2.91
C TYR A 173 -0.05 -7.55 3.95
N PHE A 174 1.25 -7.87 4.05
CA PHE A 174 2.19 -7.16 4.92
C PHE A 174 3.41 -6.69 4.14
N VAL A 175 3.87 -5.47 4.41
CA VAL A 175 5.08 -4.88 3.80
C VAL A 175 6.03 -4.33 4.85
N GLU A 176 7.33 -4.33 4.57
CA GLU A 176 8.40 -3.88 5.47
C GLU A 176 8.54 -2.33 5.52
N MET A 177 7.41 -1.64 5.68
CA MET A 177 7.31 -0.18 5.84
C MET A 177 7.86 0.31 7.19
N PRO A 178 8.38 1.55 7.26
CA PRO A 178 8.82 2.17 8.51
C PRO A 178 7.62 2.52 9.42
N GLU A 179 7.75 2.28 10.72
CA GLU A 179 6.65 2.43 11.71
C GLU A 179 5.99 3.81 11.74
N ASP A 180 6.75 4.87 11.51
CA ASP A 180 6.28 6.25 11.48
C ASP A 180 5.93 6.76 10.06
N GLY A 181 5.95 5.89 9.04
CA GLY A 181 5.77 6.24 7.64
C GLY A 181 6.95 7.01 7.02
N GLY A 182 8.13 6.94 7.64
CA GLY A 182 9.34 7.66 7.24
C GLY A 182 9.26 9.13 7.62
N LYS A 183 8.76 9.44 8.82
CA LYS A 183 8.54 10.81 9.32
C LYS A 183 9.86 11.43 9.75
N GLY A 184 10.19 12.59 9.21
CA GLY A 184 11.44 13.28 9.45
C GLY A 184 12.01 13.96 8.21
N GLY A 185 12.95 14.88 8.43
CA GLY A 185 13.50 15.72 7.36
C GLY A 185 12.39 16.44 6.61
N ASN A 186 12.23 16.12 5.32
CA ASN A 186 11.19 16.71 4.50
C ASN A 186 9.82 16.03 4.60
N ASN A 187 9.68 14.85 5.20
CA ASN A 187 8.36 14.24 5.44
C ASN A 187 7.81 14.64 6.82
N GLN A 188 6.81 15.51 6.85
CA GLN A 188 6.12 15.91 8.09
C GLN A 188 4.70 15.29 8.20
N ALA A 189 4.27 14.52 7.20
CA ALA A 189 2.96 13.88 7.17
C ALA A 189 2.98 12.51 7.88
N GLY A 190 3.93 11.64 7.53
CA GLY A 190 4.15 10.35 8.21
C GLY A 190 2.99 9.35 8.12
N ALA A 191 3.04 8.33 8.98
CA ALA A 191 2.05 7.25 9.06
C ALA A 191 0.58 7.70 9.19
N PRO A 192 0.21 8.77 9.93
CA PRO A 192 -1.19 9.23 10.01
C PRO A 192 -1.77 9.63 8.65
N TYR A 193 -0.91 10.01 7.70
CA TYR A 193 -1.26 10.41 6.33
C TYR A 193 -0.87 9.36 5.28
N GLY A 194 -0.56 8.13 5.70
CA GLY A 194 -0.33 7.00 4.78
C GLY A 194 0.97 7.07 3.98
N THR A 195 2.03 7.72 4.48
CA THR A 195 3.31 7.84 3.75
C THR A 195 4.25 6.65 3.97
N GLY A 196 5.23 6.50 3.07
CA GLY A 196 6.32 5.54 3.24
C GLY A 196 6.03 4.14 2.70
N TYR A 197 4.99 3.98 1.87
CA TYR A 197 4.69 2.71 1.21
C TYR A 197 5.85 2.22 0.33
N CYS A 198 6.00 0.91 0.32
CA CYS A 198 6.94 0.13 -0.45
C CYS A 198 6.40 -1.29 -0.58
N ASP A 199 6.82 -2.02 -1.60
CA ASP A 199 6.49 -3.43 -1.79
C ASP A 199 7.54 -4.15 -2.66
N ALA A 200 7.37 -5.45 -2.96
CA ALA A 200 8.38 -6.22 -3.69
C ALA A 200 8.37 -5.93 -5.20
N GLN A 201 7.29 -5.38 -5.76
CA GLN A 201 7.25 -4.90 -7.15
C GLN A 201 8.04 -3.60 -7.35
N CYS A 202 8.57 -2.98 -6.28
CA CYS A 202 9.32 -1.72 -6.30
C CYS A 202 8.57 -0.56 -7.01
N PRO A 203 7.31 -0.26 -6.63
CA PRO A 203 6.38 0.61 -7.33
C PRO A 203 6.93 2.01 -7.62
N HIS A 204 6.76 2.44 -8.87
CA HIS A 204 7.17 3.76 -9.37
C HIS A 204 6.03 4.80 -9.32
N ASP A 205 4.79 4.40 -9.02
CA ASP A 205 3.65 5.31 -8.86
C ASP A 205 3.62 6.05 -7.52
N VAL A 206 4.42 5.60 -6.54
CA VAL A 206 4.53 6.24 -5.22
C VAL A 206 4.94 7.71 -5.41
N LYS A 207 4.04 8.63 -5.05
CA LYS A 207 4.19 10.08 -5.29
C LYS A 207 5.25 10.71 -4.38
N PHE A 208 5.47 10.15 -3.20
CA PHE A 208 6.42 10.66 -2.21
C PHE A 208 7.21 9.53 -1.53
N MET A 209 8.54 9.62 -1.58
CA MET A 209 9.48 8.68 -0.94
C MET A 209 10.57 9.47 -0.22
N ASN A 210 10.94 9.07 1.00
CA ASN A 210 12.02 9.68 1.78
C ASN A 210 11.97 11.22 1.89
N GLY A 211 10.75 11.80 1.91
CA GLY A 211 10.55 13.26 1.92
C GLY A 211 10.83 13.97 0.59
N MET A 212 10.86 13.24 -0.53
CA MET A 212 11.02 13.75 -1.89
C MET A 212 9.80 13.39 -2.74
N ALA A 213 9.37 14.28 -3.61
CA ALA A 213 8.31 14.00 -4.57
C ALA A 213 8.86 13.31 -5.83
N ASN A 214 8.18 12.28 -6.34
CA ASN A 214 8.62 11.50 -7.51
C ASN A 214 8.33 12.21 -8.84
N VAL A 215 8.79 13.46 -8.98
CA VAL A 215 8.47 14.37 -10.11
C VAL A 215 9.30 14.12 -11.36
N LEU A 216 10.49 13.52 -11.20
CA LEU A 216 11.44 13.30 -12.28
C LEU A 216 10.93 12.19 -13.20
N ASP A 217 10.99 12.44 -14.51
CA ASP A 217 10.49 11.57 -15.58
C ASP A 217 9.02 11.15 -15.45
N TRP A 218 8.22 11.85 -14.63
CA TRP A 218 6.83 11.49 -14.36
C TRP A 218 5.99 11.43 -15.64
N ASN A 219 5.53 10.22 -15.97
CA ASN A 219 4.64 9.93 -17.08
C ASN A 219 3.18 9.89 -16.57
N GLN A 220 2.23 10.40 -17.35
CA GLN A 220 0.80 10.38 -17.01
C GLN A 220 0.09 9.11 -17.53
N THR A 221 0.55 8.55 -18.66
CA THR A 221 -0.08 7.37 -19.30
C THR A 221 0.18 6.11 -18.50
N ASN A 222 1.43 5.93 -18.07
CA ASN A 222 1.79 4.98 -17.02
C ASN A 222 2.21 5.86 -15.83
N PRO A 223 1.41 5.97 -14.75
CA PRO A 223 1.52 7.01 -13.73
C PRO A 223 2.74 6.80 -12.80
N PHE A 224 3.94 6.89 -13.37
CA PHE A 224 5.22 6.46 -12.78
C PHE A 224 6.26 7.57 -12.86
N GLY A 225 7.03 7.75 -11.79
CA GLY A 225 8.24 8.58 -11.77
C GLY A 225 9.54 7.77 -11.88
N ARG A 226 10.68 8.46 -11.87
CA ARG A 226 12.03 7.87 -12.00
C ARG A 226 12.38 6.86 -10.90
N MET A 227 11.93 7.11 -9.67
CA MET A 227 12.29 6.32 -8.50
C MET A 227 11.19 5.29 -8.19
N GLY A 228 11.54 4.17 -7.56
CA GLY A 228 10.59 3.17 -7.07
C GLY A 228 10.80 2.83 -5.59
N ALA A 229 9.80 2.24 -4.93
CA ALA A 229 9.83 1.93 -3.50
C ALA A 229 9.88 0.41 -3.21
N CYS A 230 11.08 -0.16 -3.11
CA CYS A 230 11.27 -1.58 -2.80
C CYS A 230 11.17 -1.85 -1.28
N CYS A 231 10.48 -2.91 -0.86
CA CYS A 231 10.72 -3.59 0.43
C CYS A 231 10.14 -5.01 0.44
N SER A 232 10.50 -5.81 1.44
CA SER A 232 10.00 -7.19 1.57
C SER A 232 8.48 -7.21 1.77
N GLU A 233 7.81 -8.20 1.19
CA GLU A 233 6.34 -8.29 1.11
C GLU A 233 5.86 -9.72 1.41
N MET A 234 4.65 -9.83 1.98
CA MET A 234 4.07 -11.08 2.47
C MET A 234 2.56 -11.05 2.27
N ASP A 235 2.13 -11.54 1.12
CA ASP A 235 0.74 -11.56 0.69
C ASP A 235 -0.01 -12.69 1.37
N ILE A 236 -0.94 -12.32 2.26
CA ILE A 236 -1.77 -13.29 2.98
C ILE A 236 -2.88 -13.78 2.07
N TRP A 237 -3.46 -12.86 1.31
CA TRP A 237 -4.67 -13.09 0.56
C TRP A 237 -4.70 -12.07 -0.55
N GLU A 238 -4.42 -12.52 -1.77
CA GLU A 238 -4.80 -11.82 -2.99
C GLU A 238 -5.88 -12.64 -3.66
N ALA A 239 -7.06 -12.06 -3.86
CA ALA A 239 -8.22 -12.86 -4.25
C ALA A 239 -9.39 -12.06 -4.85
N ASN A 240 -10.23 -12.83 -5.54
CA ASN A 240 -11.61 -12.50 -5.83
C ASN A 240 -12.47 -13.78 -5.66
N SER A 241 -13.73 -13.79 -6.13
CA SER A 241 -14.61 -14.96 -6.03
C SER A 241 -14.20 -16.16 -6.92
N ALA A 242 -13.20 -16.01 -7.79
CA ALA A 242 -12.78 -17.05 -8.74
C ALA A 242 -11.43 -17.70 -8.39
N ALA A 243 -10.54 -17.01 -7.68
CA ALA A 243 -9.23 -17.52 -7.27
C ALA A 243 -8.67 -16.76 -6.05
N ALA A 244 -7.70 -17.39 -5.35
CA ALA A 244 -6.96 -16.78 -4.25
C ALA A 244 -5.51 -17.29 -4.19
N ALA A 245 -4.59 -16.43 -3.75
CA ALA A 245 -3.16 -16.73 -3.56
C ALA A 245 -2.65 -16.38 -2.15
N LEU A 246 -1.49 -16.94 -1.80
CA LEU A 246 -0.66 -16.66 -0.62
C LEU A 246 0.80 -16.66 -1.11
N THR A 247 1.54 -15.58 -0.90
CA THR A 247 2.85 -15.39 -1.54
C THR A 247 3.85 -14.63 -0.65
N PRO A 248 4.97 -15.23 -0.21
CA PRO A 248 6.10 -14.50 0.36
C PRO A 248 7.02 -13.96 -0.74
N HIS A 249 7.39 -12.68 -0.63
CA HIS A 249 8.27 -11.96 -1.55
C HIS A 249 9.50 -11.41 -0.81
N PRO A 250 10.60 -12.19 -0.71
CA PRO A 250 11.83 -11.75 -0.06
C PRO A 250 12.61 -10.75 -0.94
N CYS A 251 13.13 -9.69 -0.32
CA CYS A 251 14.11 -8.81 -0.93
C CYS A 251 15.50 -9.01 -0.31
N HIS A 252 16.56 -8.98 -1.13
CA HIS A 252 17.96 -9.12 -0.69
C HIS A 252 18.50 -7.78 -0.13
N MET A 253 17.81 -7.26 0.88
CA MET A 253 18.05 -5.98 1.56
C MET A 253 17.40 -6.00 2.96
N ASN A 254 17.51 -4.92 3.72
CA ASN A 254 16.87 -4.76 5.03
C ASN A 254 16.15 -3.40 5.07
N GLY A 255 14.91 -3.37 5.57
CA GLY A 255 14.07 -2.18 5.56
C GLY A 255 13.63 -1.75 4.15
N PRO A 256 13.05 -0.55 4.00
CA PRO A 256 12.67 0.03 2.72
C PRO A 256 13.86 0.62 1.94
N LEU A 257 13.78 0.60 0.61
CA LEU A 257 14.74 1.21 -0.30
C LEU A 257 14.04 2.02 -1.39
N MET A 258 14.35 3.31 -1.47
CA MET A 258 14.07 4.11 -2.67
C MET A 258 15.10 3.73 -3.75
N CYS A 259 14.67 2.96 -4.74
CA CYS A 259 15.50 2.39 -5.78
C CYS A 259 15.60 3.29 -7.03
N GLY A 260 16.61 3.07 -7.87
CA GLY A 260 16.72 3.75 -9.17
C GLY A 260 17.44 2.90 -10.22
N GLY A 261 16.91 2.88 -11.44
CA GLY A 261 17.42 2.02 -12.52
C GLY A 261 17.32 0.52 -12.16
N ARG A 262 18.28 -0.28 -12.61
CA ARG A 262 18.24 -1.75 -12.51
C ARG A 262 17.94 -2.31 -11.12
N SER A 263 18.26 -1.60 -10.02
CA SER A 263 17.90 -2.04 -8.67
C SER A 263 16.39 -2.22 -8.46
N CYS A 264 15.57 -1.44 -9.17
CA CYS A 264 14.10 -1.53 -9.12
C CYS A 264 13.56 -2.76 -9.85
N GLY A 265 14.32 -3.40 -10.74
CA GLY A 265 13.89 -4.60 -11.47
C GLY A 265 12.73 -4.35 -12.45
N ASP A 266 12.83 -3.32 -13.28
CA ASP A 266 11.75 -2.87 -14.17
C ASP A 266 11.35 -3.93 -15.21
N THR A 267 10.13 -4.46 -15.11
CA THR A 267 9.59 -5.43 -16.09
C THR A 267 9.66 -4.89 -17.51
N ALA A 268 9.32 -3.61 -17.72
CA ALA A 268 9.35 -2.93 -19.02
C ALA A 268 10.75 -2.80 -19.65
N LYS A 269 11.83 -2.96 -18.88
CA LYS A 269 13.22 -2.97 -19.36
C LYS A 269 13.79 -4.40 -19.47
N GLY A 270 12.95 -5.42 -19.24
CA GLY A 270 13.39 -6.80 -19.10
C GLY A 270 14.27 -7.03 -17.88
N GLU A 271 14.03 -6.30 -16.78
CA GLU A 271 14.86 -6.32 -15.57
C GLU A 271 14.19 -6.96 -14.34
N ARG A 272 13.01 -7.58 -14.49
CA ARG A 272 12.23 -8.21 -13.40
C ARG A 272 13.08 -8.98 -12.38
N TYR A 273 13.86 -9.97 -12.84
CA TYR A 273 14.75 -10.81 -12.01
C TYR A 273 16.16 -10.22 -11.80
N LYS A 274 16.34 -8.93 -12.04
CA LYS A 274 17.64 -8.22 -11.93
C LYS A 274 17.66 -7.16 -10.82
N GLY A 275 16.51 -6.90 -10.19
CA GLY A 275 16.36 -5.99 -9.05
C GLY A 275 16.66 -6.63 -7.70
N VAL A 276 16.43 -5.87 -6.63
CA VAL A 276 16.71 -6.28 -5.24
C VAL A 276 15.63 -7.18 -4.61
N CYS A 277 14.40 -7.12 -5.12
CA CYS A 277 13.26 -7.91 -4.67
C CYS A 277 12.92 -9.05 -5.62
N ASP A 278 12.37 -10.14 -5.09
CA ASP A 278 11.71 -11.18 -5.88
C ASP A 278 10.29 -10.70 -6.22
N LYS A 279 10.04 -10.48 -7.52
CA LYS A 279 8.76 -9.98 -8.00
C LYS A 279 7.73 -11.07 -8.29
N ASP A 280 8.15 -12.33 -8.38
CA ASP A 280 7.27 -13.47 -8.65
C ASP A 280 6.82 -14.16 -7.36
N GLY A 281 7.67 -14.17 -6.33
CA GLY A 281 7.38 -14.80 -5.05
C GLY A 281 7.32 -16.33 -5.13
N CYS A 282 6.99 -16.97 -4.01
CA CYS A 282 6.66 -18.40 -3.98
C CYS A 282 5.16 -18.61 -3.76
N ASP A 283 4.38 -18.52 -4.83
CA ASP A 283 2.92 -18.47 -4.77
C ASP A 283 2.26 -19.84 -4.49
N PHE A 284 1.28 -19.83 -3.58
CA PHE A 284 0.33 -20.93 -3.39
C PHE A 284 -1.09 -20.47 -3.75
N ASN A 285 -1.45 -20.63 -5.02
CA ASN A 285 -2.83 -20.54 -5.51
C ASN A 285 -3.38 -21.96 -5.71
N SER A 286 -4.47 -22.32 -5.02
CA SER A 286 -5.00 -23.71 -5.04
C SER A 286 -5.35 -24.23 -6.43
N TYR A 287 -5.87 -23.36 -7.31
CA TYR A 287 -6.20 -23.72 -8.69
C TYR A 287 -4.91 -23.95 -9.49
N ARG A 288 -3.94 -23.03 -9.41
CA ARG A 288 -2.61 -23.14 -10.04
C ARG A 288 -1.85 -24.39 -9.60
N MET A 289 -2.01 -24.76 -8.33
CA MET A 289 -1.38 -25.94 -7.72
C MET A 289 -2.12 -27.26 -7.99
N GLY A 290 -3.17 -27.26 -8.83
CA GLY A 290 -3.84 -28.47 -9.33
C GLY A 290 -5.12 -28.89 -8.61
N SER A 291 -5.66 -28.04 -7.74
CA SER A 291 -6.91 -28.25 -7.00
C SER A 291 -7.98 -27.22 -7.37
N PRO A 292 -8.51 -27.24 -8.62
CA PRO A 292 -9.42 -26.21 -9.15
C PRO A 292 -10.79 -26.16 -8.42
N ASN A 293 -11.22 -27.26 -7.79
CA ASN A 293 -12.50 -27.34 -7.08
C ASN A 293 -12.37 -27.00 -5.58
N PHE A 294 -11.23 -26.48 -5.12
CA PHE A 294 -11.00 -26.24 -3.69
C PHE A 294 -11.60 -24.91 -3.20
N LEU A 295 -11.45 -23.84 -3.97
CA LEU A 295 -11.91 -22.49 -3.60
C LEU A 295 -12.54 -21.82 -4.81
N GLY A 296 -13.76 -21.29 -4.65
CA GLY A 296 -14.50 -20.63 -5.73
C GLY A 296 -15.97 -20.35 -5.36
N ALA A 297 -16.69 -19.74 -6.30
CA ALA A 297 -18.03 -19.21 -6.08
C ALA A 297 -19.15 -20.27 -6.17
N GLY A 298 -19.28 -21.11 -5.14
CA GLY A 298 -20.42 -22.01 -4.99
C GLY A 298 -20.28 -23.03 -3.85
N PRO A 299 -21.39 -23.66 -3.42
CA PRO A 299 -21.38 -24.69 -2.37
C PRO A 299 -20.74 -26.03 -2.80
N GLU A 300 -20.36 -26.18 -4.06
CA GLU A 300 -19.59 -27.31 -4.59
C GLU A 300 -18.08 -27.22 -4.34
N PHE A 301 -17.57 -26.06 -3.89
CA PHE A 301 -16.18 -25.85 -3.50
C PHE A 301 -15.99 -26.16 -1.99
N GLU A 302 -14.80 -26.64 -1.60
CA GLU A 302 -14.47 -26.84 -0.17
C GLU A 302 -14.41 -25.51 0.62
N VAL A 303 -14.13 -24.40 -0.08
CA VAL A 303 -14.19 -23.01 0.40
C VAL A 303 -15.06 -22.20 -0.55
N ASP A 304 -16.31 -21.94 -0.14
CA ASP A 304 -17.34 -21.24 -0.90
C ASP A 304 -17.18 -19.72 -0.78
N THR A 305 -16.72 -19.06 -1.84
CA THR A 305 -16.47 -17.61 -1.85
C THR A 305 -17.74 -16.75 -1.99
N THR A 306 -18.93 -17.36 -2.09
CA THR A 306 -20.20 -16.61 -2.02
C THR A 306 -20.56 -16.20 -0.58
N LYS A 307 -19.80 -16.68 0.41
CA LYS A 307 -19.99 -16.44 1.84
C LYS A 307 -18.75 -15.77 2.48
N LYS A 308 -18.91 -15.35 3.74
CA LYS A 308 -17.78 -14.96 4.61
C LYS A 308 -16.85 -16.17 4.86
N ILE A 309 -15.54 -15.95 4.78
CA ILE A 309 -14.47 -16.93 5.04
C ILE A 309 -13.58 -16.37 6.15
N THR A 310 -13.21 -17.17 7.16
CA THR A 310 -12.04 -16.83 8.01
C THR A 310 -10.78 -17.36 7.33
N VAL A 311 -9.84 -16.49 7.00
CA VAL A 311 -8.52 -16.85 6.47
C VAL A 311 -7.53 -16.88 7.64
N VAL A 312 -6.76 -17.95 7.77
CA VAL A 312 -5.76 -18.14 8.84
C VAL A 312 -4.40 -18.44 8.21
N THR A 313 -3.35 -17.79 8.72
CA THR A 313 -1.96 -18.00 8.27
C THR A 313 -1.02 -18.14 9.46
N GLN A 314 -0.14 -19.14 9.38
CA GLN A 314 0.80 -19.50 10.43
C GLN A 314 2.23 -19.48 9.87
N TRP A 315 3.16 -18.83 10.56
CA TRP A 315 4.58 -18.81 10.20
C TRP A 315 5.38 -19.62 11.21
N LEU A 316 5.74 -20.84 10.83
CA LEU A 316 6.50 -21.75 11.68
C LEU A 316 8.00 -21.54 11.49
N THR A 317 8.72 -21.59 12.60
CA THR A 317 10.18 -21.50 12.66
C THR A 317 10.81 -22.87 12.92
N THR A 318 12.09 -23.00 12.54
CA THR A 318 12.85 -24.27 12.62
C THR A 318 12.88 -24.92 14.00
N ASP A 319 12.66 -24.16 15.07
CA ASP A 319 12.71 -24.61 16.47
C ASP A 319 11.41 -24.33 17.26
N GLY A 320 10.36 -23.80 16.62
CA GLY A 320 9.12 -23.39 17.28
C GLY A 320 9.26 -22.17 18.21
N THR A 321 10.34 -21.40 18.09
CA THR A 321 10.58 -20.17 18.85
C THR A 321 10.52 -18.93 17.97
N ASP A 322 10.37 -17.77 18.60
CA ASP A 322 10.46 -16.46 17.94
C ASP A 322 11.86 -16.17 17.37
N GLY A 323 12.89 -16.92 17.81
CA GLY A 323 14.27 -16.77 17.38
C GLY A 323 14.63 -17.55 16.11
N GLY A 324 14.08 -18.75 15.93
CA GLY A 324 14.43 -19.65 14.80
C GLY A 324 14.21 -19.05 13.42
N ASP A 325 14.90 -19.58 12.40
CA ASP A 325 14.66 -19.17 11.02
C ASP A 325 13.25 -19.60 10.57
N LEU A 326 12.61 -18.83 9.69
CA LEU A 326 11.31 -19.21 9.10
C LEU A 326 11.49 -20.45 8.22
N SER A 327 10.67 -21.48 8.42
CA SER A 327 10.77 -22.76 7.72
C SER A 327 9.51 -23.16 6.94
N GLU A 328 8.33 -22.68 7.36
CA GLU A 328 7.06 -23.06 6.74
C GLU A 328 6.00 -21.97 6.92
N ILE A 329 5.19 -21.72 5.88
CA ILE A 329 3.97 -20.90 5.96
C ILE A 329 2.76 -21.78 5.67
N ARG A 330 1.88 -21.97 6.67
CA ARG A 330 0.63 -22.76 6.52
C ARG A 330 -0.58 -21.87 6.35
N ARG A 331 -1.57 -22.40 5.64
CA ARG A 331 -2.90 -21.83 5.43
C ARG A 331 -3.98 -22.76 6.00
N ILE A 332 -4.92 -22.19 6.74
CA ILE A 332 -6.16 -22.83 7.16
C ILE A 332 -7.31 -21.86 6.83
N TYR A 333 -8.45 -22.38 6.43
CA TYR A 333 -9.69 -21.62 6.27
C TYR A 333 -10.70 -22.07 7.34
N VAL A 334 -11.61 -21.20 7.77
CA VAL A 334 -12.79 -21.60 8.57
C VAL A 334 -14.05 -21.02 7.94
N GLN A 335 -15.02 -21.89 7.65
CA GLN A 335 -16.30 -21.52 7.08
C GLN A 335 -17.40 -22.42 7.65
N ASP A 336 -18.58 -21.85 7.92
CA ASP A 336 -19.73 -22.54 8.54
C ASP A 336 -19.36 -23.37 9.80
N GLY A 337 -18.34 -22.91 10.55
CA GLY A 337 -17.78 -23.56 11.75
C GLY A 337 -16.77 -24.68 11.49
N LYS A 338 -16.61 -25.15 10.24
CA LYS A 338 -15.65 -26.19 9.83
C LYS A 338 -14.27 -25.57 9.56
N ALA A 339 -13.23 -26.07 10.23
CA ALA A 339 -11.85 -25.78 9.85
C ALA A 339 -11.45 -26.63 8.64
N ILE A 340 -10.93 -25.98 7.60
CA ILE A 340 -10.59 -26.56 6.29
C ILE A 340 -9.09 -26.33 6.08
N GLN A 341 -8.33 -27.42 5.95
CA GLN A 341 -6.89 -27.32 5.64
C GLN A 341 -6.72 -26.86 4.19
N ASN A 342 -5.60 -26.17 3.89
CA ASN A 342 -5.27 -25.78 2.53
C ASN A 342 -5.18 -26.99 1.57
N SER A 343 -5.43 -26.77 0.29
CA SER A 343 -5.38 -27.81 -0.74
C SER A 343 -3.97 -28.42 -0.90
N MET A 344 -3.91 -29.67 -1.34
CA MET A 344 -2.64 -30.32 -1.69
C MET A 344 -2.15 -29.80 -3.05
N ALA A 345 -0.84 -29.58 -3.20
CA ALA A 345 -0.23 -29.11 -4.43
C ALA A 345 -0.09 -30.21 -5.52
N SER A 346 -1.21 -30.88 -5.83
CA SER A 346 -1.34 -32.10 -6.66
C SER A 346 -0.72 -32.03 -8.06
N VAL A 347 -0.44 -30.85 -8.60
CA VAL A 347 0.25 -30.67 -9.88
C VAL A 347 1.74 -31.08 -9.83
N LEU A 348 2.34 -31.08 -8.63
CA LEU A 348 3.75 -31.39 -8.40
C LEU A 348 3.99 -32.90 -8.15
N PRO A 349 5.14 -33.47 -8.55
CA PRO A 349 5.47 -34.86 -8.27
C PRO A 349 5.89 -35.10 -6.81
N GLY A 350 5.84 -36.37 -6.36
CA GLY A 350 6.57 -36.81 -5.17
C GLY A 350 5.91 -36.57 -3.81
N SER A 351 4.57 -36.66 -3.72
CA SER A 351 3.77 -36.41 -2.49
C SER A 351 3.87 -34.96 -1.99
N PRO A 352 3.38 -33.99 -2.78
CA PRO A 352 3.51 -32.56 -2.47
C PRO A 352 2.61 -32.12 -1.31
N GLY A 353 3.09 -31.16 -0.50
CA GLY A 353 2.38 -30.63 0.66
C GLY A 353 1.28 -29.61 0.33
N ASN A 354 0.74 -28.98 1.39
CA ASN A 354 -0.25 -27.91 1.33
C ASN A 354 0.22 -26.59 1.98
N SER A 355 1.53 -26.43 2.14
CA SER A 355 2.17 -25.30 2.81
C SER A 355 3.43 -24.84 2.08
N ILE A 356 3.77 -23.56 2.21
CA ILE A 356 4.94 -22.99 1.56
C ILE A 356 6.18 -23.34 2.37
N THR A 357 7.13 -24.01 1.71
CA THR A 357 8.47 -24.38 2.20
C THR A 357 9.46 -24.15 1.06
N ASP A 358 10.73 -23.87 1.34
CA ASP A 358 11.73 -23.65 0.27
C ASP A 358 11.80 -24.84 -0.71
N ALA A 359 11.57 -26.07 -0.22
CA ALA A 359 11.49 -27.28 -1.05
C ALA A 359 10.25 -27.30 -1.97
N LEU A 360 9.08 -26.86 -1.49
CA LEU A 360 7.90 -26.70 -2.36
C LEU A 360 8.12 -25.57 -3.38
N CYS A 361 8.76 -24.47 -3.00
CA CYS A 361 9.10 -23.37 -3.91
C CYS A 361 9.99 -23.85 -5.07
N GLN A 362 11.08 -24.55 -4.75
CA GLN A 362 12.02 -25.09 -5.74
C GLN A 362 11.35 -26.12 -6.67
N ALA A 363 10.49 -27.01 -6.12
CA ALA A 363 9.71 -27.95 -6.92
C ALA A 363 8.67 -27.23 -7.81
N GLN A 364 8.01 -26.19 -7.31
CA GLN A 364 7.00 -25.42 -8.02
C GLN A 364 7.60 -24.66 -9.21
N LYS A 365 8.67 -23.89 -8.99
CA LYS A 365 9.37 -23.15 -10.04
C LYS A 365 9.95 -24.08 -11.11
N LEU A 366 10.55 -25.21 -10.70
CA LEU A 366 11.08 -26.22 -11.63
C LEU A 366 9.98 -26.87 -12.50
N GLU A 367 8.87 -27.29 -11.90
CA GLU A 367 7.78 -27.99 -12.60
C GLU A 367 6.98 -27.05 -13.54
N PHE A 368 6.91 -25.76 -13.22
CA PHE A 368 6.28 -24.74 -14.07
C PHE A 368 7.24 -24.17 -15.12
N GLY A 369 8.56 -24.24 -14.89
CA GLY A 369 9.60 -23.60 -15.70
C GLY A 369 9.72 -22.10 -15.46
N ASP A 370 9.32 -21.64 -14.27
CA ASP A 370 9.44 -20.25 -13.82
C ASP A 370 10.84 -20.01 -13.22
N PRO A 371 11.42 -18.79 -13.33
CA PRO A 371 12.68 -18.47 -12.65
C PRO A 371 12.55 -18.48 -11.13
N ASP A 372 13.40 -19.25 -10.44
CA ASP A 372 13.46 -19.30 -8.97
C ASP A 372 14.27 -18.12 -8.39
N ASP A 373 13.76 -16.91 -8.62
CA ASP A 373 14.33 -15.71 -8.00
C ASP A 373 14.08 -15.68 -6.48
N PHE A 374 13.04 -16.38 -6.00
CA PHE A 374 12.75 -16.61 -4.58
C PHE A 374 13.95 -17.20 -3.83
N THR A 375 14.47 -18.34 -4.29
CA THR A 375 15.70 -18.93 -3.73
C THR A 375 16.90 -17.99 -3.93
N MET A 376 17.01 -17.30 -5.06
CA MET A 376 18.11 -16.35 -5.31
C MET A 376 18.11 -15.12 -4.38
N LYS A 377 16.95 -14.68 -3.90
CA LYS A 377 16.81 -13.63 -2.87
C LYS A 377 16.95 -14.18 -1.44
N GLY A 378 17.06 -15.49 -1.26
CA GLY A 378 17.32 -16.16 0.02
C GLY A 378 16.08 -16.80 0.68
N GLY A 379 15.00 -17.00 -0.08
CA GLY A 379 13.83 -17.81 0.28
C GLY A 379 13.14 -17.43 1.58
N LEU A 380 12.52 -18.41 2.24
CA LEU A 380 11.83 -18.23 3.52
C LEU A 380 12.79 -17.70 4.59
N ARG A 381 14.07 -18.08 4.57
CA ARG A 381 15.06 -17.55 5.51
C ARG A 381 15.26 -16.03 5.38
N GLN A 382 15.21 -15.46 4.18
CA GLN A 382 15.26 -14.00 4.00
C GLN A 382 13.93 -13.36 4.40
N MET A 383 12.79 -13.95 3.98
CA MET A 383 11.45 -13.49 4.35
C MET A 383 11.29 -13.39 5.87
N GLY A 384 11.76 -14.40 6.61
CA GLY A 384 11.74 -14.47 8.06
C GLY A 384 12.40 -13.27 8.76
N LYS A 385 13.43 -12.67 8.16
CA LYS A 385 14.11 -11.49 8.75
C LYS A 385 13.23 -10.24 8.68
N ALA A 386 12.43 -10.07 7.64
CA ALA A 386 11.44 -9.00 7.56
C ALA A 386 10.31 -9.22 8.56
N LEU A 387 9.80 -10.46 8.66
CA LEU A 387 8.80 -10.86 9.67
C LEU A 387 9.32 -10.71 11.11
N GLU A 388 10.62 -10.76 11.35
CA GLU A 388 11.27 -10.56 12.66
C GLU A 388 11.42 -9.08 13.03
N ARG A 389 11.94 -8.25 12.11
CA ARG A 389 12.03 -6.80 12.31
C ARG A 389 10.63 -6.22 12.54
N GLY A 390 9.71 -6.63 11.68
CA GLY A 390 8.29 -6.39 11.75
C GLY A 390 7.76 -5.63 10.54
N MET A 391 6.49 -5.85 10.22
CA MET A 391 5.84 -5.39 8.98
C MET A 391 4.50 -4.71 9.27
N VAL A 392 4.05 -3.84 8.37
CA VAL A 392 2.78 -3.10 8.46
C VAL A 392 1.69 -3.88 7.75
N LEU A 393 0.52 -4.04 8.39
CA LEU A 393 -0.68 -4.63 7.76
C LEU A 393 -1.28 -3.67 6.73
N VAL A 394 -1.50 -4.18 5.52
CA VAL A 394 -2.17 -3.50 4.41
C VAL A 394 -3.49 -4.19 4.08
N MET A 395 -4.51 -3.39 3.75
CA MET A 395 -5.79 -3.83 3.19
C MET A 395 -6.07 -3.01 1.94
N SER A 396 -6.48 -3.63 0.84
CA SER A 396 -6.76 -2.91 -0.41
C SER A 396 -7.90 -3.51 -1.23
N LEU A 397 -8.32 -2.78 -2.24
CA LEU A 397 -9.14 -3.26 -3.35
C LEU A 397 -8.70 -2.53 -4.62
N TRP A 398 -8.30 -3.28 -5.66
CA TRP A 398 -7.72 -2.73 -6.89
C TRP A 398 -8.06 -3.56 -8.14
N ASP A 399 -7.82 -2.96 -9.30
CA ASP A 399 -7.80 -3.60 -10.61
C ASP A 399 -6.49 -3.30 -11.35
N ASP A 400 -6.12 -4.18 -12.28
CA ASP A 400 -4.77 -4.25 -12.84
C ASP A 400 -4.69 -3.67 -14.26
N ASP A 401 -4.22 -2.42 -14.36
CA ASP A 401 -3.97 -1.71 -15.62
C ASP A 401 -2.82 -2.29 -16.48
N ILE A 402 -2.05 -3.27 -15.99
CA ILE A 402 -0.86 -3.82 -16.69
C ILE A 402 -1.13 -5.24 -17.24
N THR A 403 -1.71 -6.13 -16.43
CA THR A 403 -1.93 -7.56 -16.76
C THR A 403 -3.36 -8.05 -16.52
N SER A 404 -4.32 -7.15 -16.25
CA SER A 404 -5.75 -7.47 -16.13
C SER A 404 -6.08 -8.59 -15.13
N MET A 405 -5.28 -8.74 -14.07
CA MET A 405 -5.41 -9.74 -13.01
C MET A 405 -5.27 -11.21 -13.47
N LEU A 406 -4.88 -11.44 -14.73
CA LEU A 406 -4.84 -12.77 -15.33
C LEU A 406 -3.79 -13.70 -14.67
N TRP A 407 -2.81 -13.12 -13.97
CA TRP A 407 -1.80 -13.80 -13.16
C TRP A 407 -2.36 -14.35 -11.83
N LEU A 408 -3.57 -13.96 -11.43
CA LEU A 408 -4.28 -14.47 -10.26
C LEU A 408 -5.40 -15.43 -10.67
N ASP A 409 -6.30 -15.02 -11.57
CA ASP A 409 -7.59 -15.67 -11.78
C ASP A 409 -7.83 -16.34 -13.14
N SER A 410 -6.85 -16.28 -14.06
CA SER A 410 -7.02 -16.72 -15.45
C SER A 410 -5.83 -17.59 -15.94
N SER A 411 -5.57 -17.59 -17.25
CA SER A 411 -4.46 -18.28 -17.89
C SER A 411 -3.40 -17.30 -18.41
N THR A 412 -2.15 -17.50 -18.01
CA THR A 412 -0.99 -16.69 -18.44
C THR A 412 0.15 -17.58 -18.96
N GLY A 413 1.02 -17.02 -19.81
CA GLY A 413 2.14 -17.76 -20.40
C GLY A 413 1.72 -18.71 -21.54
N THR A 414 2.38 -19.87 -21.63
CA THR A 414 2.14 -20.83 -22.73
C THR A 414 0.99 -21.78 -22.40
N VAL A 415 -0.03 -21.82 -23.26
CA VAL A 415 -1.15 -22.79 -23.16
C VAL A 415 -0.62 -24.22 -23.07
N GLY A 416 -1.17 -25.00 -22.15
CA GLY A 416 -0.80 -26.41 -21.93
C GLY A 416 0.42 -26.65 -21.03
N LYS A 417 1.15 -25.61 -20.59
CA LYS A 417 2.13 -25.75 -19.52
C LYS A 417 1.48 -25.84 -18.14
N LYS A 418 2.11 -26.56 -17.22
CA LYS A 418 1.81 -26.48 -15.78
C LYS A 418 2.08 -25.05 -15.27
N GLY A 419 1.32 -24.61 -14.26
CA GLY A 419 1.43 -23.25 -13.72
C GLY A 419 0.90 -22.12 -14.62
N ALA A 420 0.43 -22.42 -15.84
CA ALA A 420 -0.14 -21.44 -16.76
C ALA A 420 -1.56 -21.02 -16.36
N VAL A 421 -2.41 -21.98 -15.99
CA VAL A 421 -3.80 -21.76 -15.55
C VAL A 421 -3.84 -21.55 -14.04
N ARG A 422 -4.55 -20.51 -13.59
CA ARG A 422 -4.53 -20.00 -12.21
C ARG A 422 -5.91 -19.72 -11.64
N GLY A 423 -6.94 -19.74 -12.49
CA GLY A 423 -8.35 -19.69 -12.11
C GLY A 423 -9.24 -19.92 -13.35
N PRO A 424 -10.56 -19.87 -13.18
CA PRO A 424 -11.53 -20.16 -14.24
C PRO A 424 -11.83 -18.96 -15.17
N CYS A 425 -11.27 -17.78 -14.93
CA CYS A 425 -11.63 -16.57 -15.65
C CYS A 425 -11.14 -16.59 -17.11
N PRO A 426 -11.92 -16.13 -18.11
CA PRO A 426 -11.47 -16.04 -19.51
C PRO A 426 -10.28 -15.07 -19.66
N SER A 427 -9.34 -15.34 -20.56
CA SER A 427 -8.17 -14.45 -20.80
C SER A 427 -8.51 -13.07 -21.39
N SER A 428 -9.79 -12.76 -21.55
CA SER A 428 -10.34 -11.44 -21.92
C SER A 428 -11.04 -10.71 -20.75
N SER A 429 -11.00 -11.24 -19.52
CA SER A 429 -11.51 -10.55 -18.32
C SER A 429 -10.55 -9.47 -17.82
N GLY A 430 -10.94 -8.76 -16.76
CA GLY A 430 -10.07 -7.84 -16.01
C GLY A 430 -9.55 -6.61 -16.74
N GLN A 431 -10.00 -6.36 -17.97
CA GLN A 431 -9.76 -5.10 -18.66
C GLN A 431 -10.30 -3.94 -17.79
N PRO A 432 -9.44 -2.99 -17.35
CA PRO A 432 -9.81 -1.97 -16.36
C PRO A 432 -11.07 -1.19 -16.72
N ARG A 433 -11.18 -0.74 -17.98
CA ARG A 433 -12.37 -0.07 -18.51
C ARG A 433 -13.66 -0.87 -18.31
N ASP A 434 -13.59 -2.18 -18.47
CA ASP A 434 -14.74 -3.07 -18.40
C ASP A 434 -15.10 -3.38 -16.95
N VAL A 435 -14.13 -3.61 -16.05
CA VAL A 435 -14.43 -3.82 -14.62
C VAL A 435 -14.89 -2.53 -13.94
N ARG A 436 -14.24 -1.39 -14.21
CA ARG A 436 -14.61 -0.05 -13.69
C ARG A 436 -16.01 0.40 -14.13
N SER A 437 -16.54 -0.13 -15.24
CA SER A 437 -17.89 0.18 -15.73
C SER A 437 -18.96 -0.87 -15.38
N LYS A 438 -18.67 -2.17 -15.50
CA LYS A 438 -19.64 -3.26 -15.22
C LYS A 438 -19.76 -3.58 -13.73
N HIS A 439 -18.71 -3.34 -12.95
CA HIS A 439 -18.58 -3.77 -11.56
C HIS A 439 -18.26 -2.62 -10.61
N ALA A 440 -18.64 -1.39 -10.97
CA ALA A 440 -18.44 -0.18 -10.15
C ALA A 440 -18.97 -0.32 -8.70
N GLY A 441 -20.08 -1.06 -8.52
CA GLY A 441 -20.69 -1.34 -7.23
C GLY A 441 -20.06 -2.48 -6.41
N ALA A 442 -18.97 -3.10 -6.89
CA ALA A 442 -18.26 -4.14 -6.16
C ALA A 442 -17.64 -3.59 -4.85
N SER A 443 -17.61 -4.42 -3.81
CA SER A 443 -16.90 -4.12 -2.57
C SER A 443 -16.33 -5.39 -1.94
N VAL A 444 -15.38 -5.18 -1.03
CA VAL A 444 -14.80 -6.24 -0.19
C VAL A 444 -14.87 -5.81 1.27
N LYS A 445 -15.11 -6.75 2.18
CA LYS A 445 -15.13 -6.49 3.63
C LYS A 445 -14.05 -7.31 4.30
N TYR A 446 -13.27 -6.67 5.15
CA TYR A 446 -12.32 -7.33 6.05
C TYR A 446 -12.71 -7.01 7.48
N SER A 447 -12.90 -8.03 8.31
CA SER A 447 -13.22 -7.85 9.73
C SER A 447 -12.51 -8.90 10.58
N ASN A 448 -12.66 -8.79 11.89
CA ASN A 448 -12.17 -9.78 12.85
C ASN A 448 -10.69 -10.10 12.71
N PHE A 449 -9.87 -9.06 12.60
CA PHE A 449 -8.42 -9.23 12.64
C PHE A 449 -7.99 -9.77 14.01
N MET A 450 -7.27 -10.88 14.00
CA MET A 450 -6.79 -11.59 15.19
C MET A 450 -5.34 -12.01 14.97
N TYR A 451 -4.50 -11.88 15.99
CA TYR A 451 -3.06 -12.11 15.91
C TYR A 451 -2.56 -12.71 17.22
N GLY A 452 -1.76 -13.77 17.19
CA GLY A 452 -1.36 -14.46 18.41
C GLY A 452 -0.42 -15.65 18.24
N GLU A 453 -0.37 -16.48 19.26
CA GLU A 453 0.34 -17.78 19.25
C GLU A 453 -0.27 -18.73 18.21
N ILE A 454 0.53 -19.65 17.65
CA ILE A 454 0.10 -20.67 16.68
C ILE A 454 -1.10 -21.48 17.22
N GLY A 455 -2.25 -21.42 16.54
CA GLY A 455 -3.50 -22.10 16.93
C GLY A 455 -4.38 -21.36 17.94
N SER A 456 -4.13 -20.06 18.20
CA SER A 456 -4.86 -19.27 19.20
C SER A 456 -5.94 -18.33 18.64
N THR A 457 -6.06 -18.16 17.31
CA THR A 457 -6.97 -17.16 16.72
C THR A 457 -8.23 -17.75 16.09
N TYR A 458 -8.20 -18.99 15.59
CA TYR A 458 -9.32 -19.58 14.83
C TYR A 458 -10.19 -20.58 15.61
N ASN A 459 -9.72 -21.04 16.78
CA ASN A 459 -10.47 -21.93 17.69
C ASN A 459 -11.15 -21.14 18.84
N THR A 460 -11.40 -19.85 18.64
CA THR A 460 -11.86 -18.93 19.70
C THR A 460 -13.38 -18.84 19.78
N LEU A 461 -13.90 -18.60 20.99
CA LEU A 461 -15.32 -18.28 21.20
C LEU A 461 -15.73 -16.99 20.44
N PRO A 462 -17.00 -16.84 19.98
CA PRO A 462 -17.45 -15.67 19.22
C PRO A 462 -17.23 -14.32 19.92
N GLU A 463 -17.18 -14.30 21.25
CA GLU A 463 -16.93 -13.12 22.08
C GLU A 463 -15.51 -12.57 21.92
N ALA A 464 -14.56 -13.39 21.45
CA ALA A 464 -13.18 -12.98 21.16
C ALA A 464 -13.03 -12.25 19.82
N LYS A 465 -14.03 -12.33 18.92
CA LYS A 465 -14.01 -11.67 17.60
C LYS A 465 -14.34 -10.17 17.74
N PRO A 466 -13.56 -9.26 17.12
CA PRO A 466 -13.83 -7.83 17.06
C PRO A 466 -15.27 -7.42 16.66
N GLU A 467 -15.98 -8.20 15.84
CA GLU A 467 -17.39 -7.94 15.48
C GLU A 467 -18.36 -8.05 16.67
N THR A 468 -18.00 -8.85 17.69
CA THR A 468 -18.76 -8.95 18.94
C THR A 468 -18.39 -7.83 19.92
N ALA A 469 -17.13 -7.40 19.93
CA ALA A 469 -16.67 -6.23 20.70
C ALA A 469 -17.47 -4.96 20.36
N ALA A 470 -17.85 -4.79 19.09
CA ALA A 470 -18.68 -3.69 18.60
C ALA A 470 -20.09 -3.57 19.24
N LYS A 471 -20.46 -4.47 20.17
CA LYS A 471 -21.73 -4.44 20.92
C LYS A 471 -21.58 -4.08 22.41
N VAL A 472 -20.37 -4.15 22.98
CA VAL A 472 -20.13 -4.09 24.44
C VAL A 472 -18.82 -3.42 24.89
N ASP A 473 -17.84 -3.26 24.01
CA ASP A 473 -16.51 -2.69 24.31
C ASP A 473 -16.44 -1.20 23.90
N PRO A 474 -15.54 -0.36 24.48
CA PRO A 474 -15.24 1.00 24.00
C PRO A 474 -15.09 1.19 22.48
N TYR A 475 -14.75 0.15 21.71
CA TYR A 475 -14.81 0.18 20.25
C TYR A 475 -16.20 0.58 19.70
N ALA A 476 -17.29 0.11 20.34
CA ALA A 476 -18.66 0.45 19.97
C ALA A 476 -18.94 1.95 20.09
N ALA A 477 -18.41 2.60 21.15
CA ALA A 477 -18.50 4.05 21.32
C ALA A 477 -17.73 4.79 20.22
N ARG A 478 -16.48 4.37 19.93
CA ARG A 478 -15.65 4.95 18.85
C ARG A 478 -16.35 4.88 17.49
N LEU A 479 -16.96 3.73 17.16
CA LEU A 479 -17.70 3.54 15.91
C LEU A 479 -18.97 4.41 15.86
N SER A 480 -19.69 4.52 16.98
CA SER A 480 -20.85 5.40 17.13
C SER A 480 -20.49 6.89 16.96
N ASP A 481 -19.41 7.34 17.57
CA ASP A 481 -18.96 8.73 17.50
C ASP A 481 -18.37 9.10 16.13
N TYR A 482 -17.70 8.15 15.46
CA TYR A 482 -17.28 8.32 14.06
C TYR A 482 -18.49 8.50 13.13
N ALA A 483 -19.58 7.74 13.34
CA ALA A 483 -20.83 7.92 12.58
C ALA A 483 -21.53 9.26 12.90
N LYS A 484 -21.45 9.76 14.14
CA LYS A 484 -21.96 11.09 14.55
C LYS A 484 -21.11 12.26 14.03
N ALA A 485 -19.84 12.03 13.72
CA ALA A 485 -18.95 13.05 13.14
C ALA A 485 -19.35 13.45 11.69
N ARG A 486 -20.34 12.76 11.11
CA ARG A 486 -20.98 13.07 9.85
C ARG A 486 -22.10 14.10 10.06
N PRO A 487 -22.08 15.28 9.39
CA PRO A 487 -23.22 16.19 9.43
C PRO A 487 -24.48 15.51 8.86
N PRO A 488 -25.69 15.88 9.32
CA PRO A 488 -26.93 15.26 8.83
C PRO A 488 -27.09 15.54 7.32
N THR A 489 -27.19 14.48 6.54
CA THR A 489 -27.29 14.53 5.07
C THR A 489 -28.67 14.98 4.63
N SER A 490 -28.93 16.29 4.69
CA SER A 490 -30.18 16.94 4.28
C SER A 490 -30.34 17.03 2.75
N ARG A 491 -30.44 15.88 2.09
CA ARG A 491 -30.90 15.77 0.70
C ARG A 491 -32.12 14.85 0.63
N PRO A 492 -33.36 15.39 0.58
CA PRO A 492 -34.55 14.54 0.47
C PRO A 492 -34.56 13.78 -0.86
N SER A 493 -35.11 12.57 -0.82
CA SER A 493 -35.43 11.80 -2.03
C SER A 493 -36.50 12.55 -2.85
N PRO A 494 -36.48 12.50 -4.20
CA PRO A 494 -37.51 13.11 -5.04
C PRO A 494 -38.80 12.28 -5.04
N GLU A 495 -39.48 12.23 -3.89
CA GLU A 495 -40.82 11.67 -3.76
C GLU A 495 -41.89 12.77 -3.98
N GLN A 496 -43.06 12.39 -4.47
CA GLN A 496 -43.97 13.30 -5.17
C GLN A 496 -44.73 14.23 -4.21
N ALA A 497 -44.45 15.53 -4.29
CA ALA A 497 -45.26 16.57 -3.65
C ALA A 497 -46.45 16.99 -4.57
N PRO A 498 -47.71 16.99 -4.08
CA PRO A 498 -48.84 17.51 -4.83
C PRO A 498 -48.82 19.05 -4.88
N ALA A 499 -49.46 19.63 -5.89
CA ALA A 499 -49.51 21.08 -6.09
C ALA A 499 -50.44 21.80 -5.09
N ALA A 500 -50.01 22.97 -4.62
CA ALA A 500 -50.81 23.93 -3.86
C ALA A 500 -50.35 25.37 -4.19
N ASP A 501 -51.22 26.35 -3.91
CA ASP A 501 -51.28 27.65 -4.56
C ASP A 501 -50.12 28.65 -4.40
N GLN A 502 -50.14 29.64 -5.30
CA GLN A 502 -49.36 30.87 -5.21
C GLN A 502 -49.92 31.82 -4.13
N GLN A 503 -49.03 32.57 -3.46
CA GLN A 503 -49.30 33.98 -3.20
C GLN A 503 -48.01 34.78 -3.06
N SER A 504 -48.08 36.07 -3.40
CA SER A 504 -46.92 36.94 -3.57
C SER A 504 -46.85 38.04 -2.52
N THR A 505 -45.63 38.40 -2.12
CA THR A 505 -45.30 39.73 -1.61
C THR A 505 -43.95 40.16 -2.17
N GLN A 506 -43.96 41.25 -2.95
CA GLN A 506 -42.75 41.99 -3.28
C GLN A 506 -42.40 42.91 -2.11
N GLN A 507 -41.11 43.08 -1.81
CA GLN A 507 -40.63 44.29 -1.14
C GLN A 507 -39.25 44.69 -1.68
N SER A 508 -39.14 45.95 -2.08
CA SER A 508 -37.99 46.52 -2.78
C SER A 508 -37.14 47.37 -1.85
N TRP A 509 -35.82 47.23 -1.95
CA TRP A 509 -34.86 48.21 -1.41
C TRP A 509 -33.67 48.37 -2.35
N GLN A 510 -33.54 49.57 -2.92
CA GLN A 510 -32.25 50.13 -3.33
C GLN A 510 -31.79 51.08 -2.22
N PRO A 511 -30.48 51.42 -2.15
CA PRO A 511 -30.14 52.76 -2.59
C PRO A 511 -28.76 52.93 -3.27
N SER A 512 -28.66 54.02 -4.03
CA SER A 512 -27.46 54.86 -4.32
C SER A 512 -26.18 54.21 -4.87
N MET A 513 -25.74 54.71 -6.03
CA MET A 513 -24.37 54.53 -6.55
C MET A 513 -23.35 55.41 -5.80
N GLY A 514 -22.11 54.93 -5.71
CA GLY A 514 -20.91 55.74 -5.49
C GLY A 514 -19.85 55.35 -6.52
N LEU A 515 -19.21 56.32 -7.17
CA LEU A 515 -18.26 56.08 -8.26
C LEU A 515 -16.81 56.16 -7.77
N THR A 516 -16.01 55.11 -8.00
CA THR A 516 -14.53 55.08 -8.25
C THR A 516 -13.97 53.68 -7.97
N PRO A 517 -12.79 53.34 -8.53
CA PRO A 517 -12.50 53.22 -9.96
C PRO A 517 -13.04 51.88 -10.50
N ALA A 518 -12.62 51.44 -11.70
CA ALA A 518 -13.02 50.13 -12.24
C ALA A 518 -12.54 48.98 -11.33
N SER A 519 -13.46 48.30 -10.66
CA SER A 519 -13.17 47.17 -9.79
C SER A 519 -12.77 45.95 -10.61
N VAL A 520 -11.48 45.60 -10.62
CA VAL A 520 -11.04 44.28 -11.06
C VAL A 520 -11.68 43.24 -10.14
N CYS A 521 -12.52 42.38 -10.70
CA CYS A 521 -13.12 41.30 -9.94
C CYS A 521 -12.06 40.27 -9.53
N ALA A 522 -12.30 39.59 -8.42
CA ALA A 522 -11.40 38.58 -7.91
C ALA A 522 -11.28 37.41 -8.91
N ARG A 523 -10.04 36.97 -9.14
CA ARG A 523 -9.72 35.83 -9.99
C ARG A 523 -10.11 34.52 -9.30
N GLU A 524 -10.00 33.42 -10.03
CA GLU A 524 -10.18 32.09 -9.46
C GLU A 524 -9.33 31.90 -8.19
N PHE A 525 -9.97 31.44 -7.12
CA PHE A 525 -9.44 31.29 -5.76
C PHE A 525 -9.03 32.57 -5.00
N GLU A 526 -9.21 33.77 -5.57
CA GLU A 526 -9.09 35.03 -4.81
C GLU A 526 -10.34 35.30 -3.95
N LEU A 527 -10.20 36.16 -2.93
CA LEU A 527 -11.29 36.53 -2.03
C LEU A 527 -12.21 37.58 -2.67
N CYS A 528 -13.52 37.36 -2.53
CA CYS A 528 -14.58 38.25 -2.99
C CYS A 528 -15.44 38.83 -1.84
N SER A 529 -15.18 38.43 -0.58
CA SER A 529 -15.62 39.14 0.63
C SER A 529 -14.76 38.72 1.83
N GLY A 530 -14.76 39.50 2.92
CA GLY A 530 -14.02 39.13 4.14
C GLY A 530 -14.30 40.02 5.36
N GLY A 531 -15.34 39.70 6.13
CA GLY A 531 -15.70 40.42 7.35
C GLY A 531 -16.20 41.86 7.12
N GLN A 532 -16.33 42.65 8.19
CA GLN A 532 -16.82 44.03 8.11
C GLN A 532 -15.81 45.03 7.53
N GLU A 533 -14.50 44.70 7.54
CA GLU A 533 -13.43 45.60 7.08
C GLU A 533 -12.93 45.27 5.66
N TRP A 534 -13.71 44.55 4.85
CA TRP A 534 -13.29 44.13 3.51
C TRP A 534 -13.18 45.28 2.49
N THR A 535 -11.94 45.57 2.10
CA THR A 535 -11.57 46.58 1.09
C THR A 535 -11.23 46.02 -0.30
N GLY A 536 -11.19 44.69 -0.45
CA GLY A 536 -10.90 44.03 -1.74
C GLY A 536 -12.11 43.89 -2.67
N PRO A 537 -11.97 43.14 -3.79
CA PRO A 537 -13.04 42.94 -4.77
C PRO A 537 -14.32 42.36 -4.15
N ARG A 538 -15.49 42.71 -4.71
CA ARG A 538 -16.81 42.20 -4.28
C ARG A 538 -17.57 41.45 -5.37
N CYS A 539 -16.83 41.02 -6.39
CA CYS A 539 -17.28 40.26 -7.55
C CYS A 539 -16.17 39.28 -7.96
N CYS A 540 -16.52 38.30 -8.79
CA CYS A 540 -15.58 37.37 -9.40
C CYS A 540 -15.53 37.58 -10.92
N ASN A 541 -14.49 37.09 -11.57
CA ASN A 541 -14.45 36.98 -13.04
C ASN A 541 -15.54 36.01 -13.55
N ASP A 542 -15.87 36.11 -14.84
CA ASP A 542 -16.91 35.28 -15.46
C ASP A 542 -16.64 33.77 -15.28
N GLY A 543 -17.70 33.00 -15.03
CA GLY A 543 -17.65 31.57 -14.73
C GLY A 543 -17.08 31.19 -13.35
N CYS A 544 -16.78 32.18 -12.50
CA CYS A 544 -16.51 32.00 -11.08
C CYS A 544 -17.69 32.52 -10.24
N THR A 545 -18.28 31.68 -9.39
CA THR A 545 -19.25 32.10 -8.36
C THR A 545 -18.55 32.50 -7.06
N CYS A 546 -18.89 33.69 -6.54
CA CYS A 546 -18.44 34.15 -5.21
C CYS A 546 -19.10 33.33 -4.10
N THR A 547 -18.42 32.29 -3.64
CA THR A 547 -18.99 31.27 -2.76
C THR A 547 -18.56 31.51 -1.31
N PRO A 548 -19.48 31.50 -0.34
CA PRO A 548 -19.13 31.55 1.09
C PRO A 548 -18.12 30.47 1.50
N ARG A 549 -17.20 30.87 2.37
CA ARG A 549 -16.20 30.03 3.04
C ARG A 549 -16.21 30.35 4.54
N PHE A 550 -15.24 29.82 5.28
CA PHE A 550 -15.22 29.88 6.74
C PHE A 550 -15.13 31.32 7.29
N TRP A 551 -15.53 31.51 8.56
CA TRP A 551 -15.28 32.71 9.36
C TRP A 551 -15.54 34.07 8.67
N SER A 552 -16.63 34.17 7.90
CA SER A 552 -17.14 35.39 7.22
C SER A 552 -16.36 35.89 5.99
N VAL A 553 -15.62 35.01 5.31
CA VAL A 553 -15.01 35.31 3.99
C VAL A 553 -15.70 34.53 2.86
N SER A 554 -15.69 35.08 1.64
CA SER A 554 -16.12 34.39 0.42
C SER A 554 -14.99 34.36 -0.60
N GLN A 555 -14.95 33.31 -1.42
CA GLN A 555 -13.90 33.04 -2.42
C GLN A 555 -14.52 32.78 -3.80
N CYS A 556 -13.82 33.18 -4.86
CA CYS A 556 -14.21 32.86 -6.23
C CYS A 556 -13.87 31.41 -6.59
N ILE A 557 -14.86 30.66 -7.06
CA ILE A 557 -14.78 29.21 -7.33
C ILE A 557 -15.44 28.93 -8.69
N PRO A 558 -14.89 28.06 -9.55
CA PRO A 558 -15.53 27.70 -10.81
C PRO A 558 -16.97 27.18 -10.64
N ASP A 559 -17.83 27.56 -11.58
CA ASP A 559 -19.22 27.11 -11.59
C ASP A 559 -19.33 25.59 -11.76
N ALA A 560 -20.41 25.01 -11.24
CA ALA A 560 -20.57 23.56 -11.11
C ALA A 560 -20.43 22.82 -12.46
N GLY A 561 -19.35 22.03 -12.59
CA GLY A 561 -18.99 21.30 -13.81
C GLY A 561 -17.82 21.89 -14.60
N GLN A 562 -17.31 23.07 -14.23
CA GLN A 562 -16.12 23.68 -14.83
C GLN A 562 -14.85 23.34 -14.03
N ALA A 563 -13.71 23.23 -14.72
CA ALA A 563 -12.42 22.87 -14.12
C ALA A 563 -11.54 24.09 -13.75
N SER A 564 -11.91 25.28 -14.25
CA SER A 564 -11.26 26.57 -14.05
C SER A 564 -12.22 27.68 -14.52
N CYS A 565 -12.08 28.91 -14.03
CA CYS A 565 -12.88 30.03 -14.49
C CYS A 565 -12.34 30.56 -15.84
N PRO A 566 -13.18 30.73 -16.87
CA PRO A 566 -12.75 31.17 -18.20
C PRO A 566 -12.13 32.57 -18.16
N ALA A 567 -11.00 32.75 -18.86
CA ALA A 567 -10.40 34.06 -19.04
C ALA A 567 -11.26 34.93 -19.98
N PRO A 568 -11.38 36.25 -19.72
CA PRO A 568 -12.09 37.15 -20.62
C PRO A 568 -11.45 37.14 -22.01
N ALA A 569 -12.27 37.01 -23.04
CA ALA A 569 -11.80 36.83 -24.42
C ALA A 569 -10.98 38.03 -24.89
N ALA A 570 -9.75 37.79 -25.35
CA ALA A 570 -8.92 38.81 -25.97
C ALA A 570 -9.58 39.28 -27.27
N THR A 571 -9.83 40.58 -27.38
CA THR A 571 -10.48 41.18 -28.56
C THR A 571 -9.56 41.10 -29.79
N ALA A 572 -10.03 40.38 -30.82
CA ALA A 572 -9.36 40.35 -32.12
C ALA A 572 -9.43 41.73 -32.81
N PRO A 573 -8.40 42.13 -33.58
CA PRO A 573 -8.45 43.35 -34.37
C PRO A 573 -9.48 43.24 -35.51
N PRO A 574 -10.12 44.35 -35.92
CA PRO A 574 -11.19 44.31 -36.92
C PRO A 574 -10.67 43.99 -38.33
N SER A 575 -11.30 43.03 -38.99
CA SER A 575 -11.13 42.75 -40.41
C SER A 575 -11.84 43.80 -41.27
N GLN A 576 -11.27 44.13 -42.44
CA GLN A 576 -11.88 45.06 -43.38
C GLN A 576 -13.01 44.40 -44.19
N SER A 577 -14.05 45.16 -44.47
CA SER A 577 -15.20 44.77 -45.28
C SER A 577 -14.92 44.83 -46.79
N VAL A 578 -15.39 43.83 -47.53
CA VAL A 578 -15.53 43.86 -48.99
C VAL A 578 -16.95 43.40 -49.33
N GLU A 579 -17.64 44.12 -50.22
CA GLU A 579 -19.03 43.84 -50.60
C GLU A 579 -19.17 42.69 -51.62
N PRO A 580 -20.34 42.02 -51.70
CA PRO A 580 -20.57 40.89 -52.59
C PRO A 580 -20.94 41.32 -54.03
N GLY A 581 -20.47 40.54 -55.03
CA GLY A 581 -20.84 40.72 -56.43
C GLY A 581 -20.92 39.40 -57.21
N ASP A 582 -22.06 39.19 -57.85
CA ASP A 582 -22.34 38.38 -59.05
C ASP A 582 -21.90 36.90 -59.19
N LEU A 583 -22.89 36.04 -58.91
CA LEU A 583 -23.59 35.19 -59.91
C LEU A 583 -22.83 34.19 -60.83
N GLN A 584 -23.34 32.95 -60.76
CA GLN A 584 -23.62 31.99 -61.83
C GLN A 584 -22.53 31.03 -62.41
N SER A 585 -22.86 29.75 -62.22
CA SER A 585 -22.52 28.60 -63.08
C SER A 585 -21.06 28.08 -62.98
N SER A 586 -20.73 26.84 -63.33
CA SER A 586 -21.50 25.76 -64.00
C SER A 586 -21.22 24.38 -63.39
N PHE A 587 -21.99 23.37 -63.83
CA PHE A 587 -21.80 21.95 -63.53
C PHE A 587 -20.39 21.43 -63.92
N GLY A 588 -19.86 20.48 -63.15
CA GLY A 588 -18.66 19.70 -63.52
C GLY A 588 -18.52 18.45 -62.64
N SER A 589 -18.36 17.27 -63.24
CA SER A 589 -18.43 15.98 -62.56
C SER A 589 -17.09 15.26 -62.42
N LEU A 590 -17.01 14.42 -61.37
CA LEU A 590 -16.24 13.16 -61.28
C LEU A 590 -15.00 12.97 -62.18
N GLN A 591 -13.82 12.76 -61.57
CA GLN A 591 -13.06 11.53 -61.86
C GLN A 591 -12.01 11.13 -60.80
N ARG A 592 -11.37 9.98 -61.03
CA ARG A 592 -10.59 9.15 -60.09
C ARG A 592 -9.12 9.11 -60.52
N ALA A 593 -8.18 9.23 -59.58
CA ALA A 593 -6.76 8.91 -59.77
C ALA A 593 -6.18 8.19 -58.54
N GLN A 594 -5.07 7.46 -58.71
CA GLN A 594 -4.41 6.63 -57.69
C GLN A 594 -2.90 7.00 -57.57
N PRO A 595 -2.14 6.46 -56.60
CA PRO A 595 -0.87 7.06 -56.16
C PRO A 595 0.34 6.77 -57.05
N ALA A 596 1.38 7.61 -56.90
CA ALA A 596 2.70 7.41 -57.47
C ALA A 596 3.66 6.69 -56.49
N ASN A 597 4.67 6.02 -57.04
CA ASN A 597 5.75 5.30 -56.35
C ASN A 597 6.99 5.26 -57.30
N TRP A 598 8.08 4.58 -56.91
CA TRP A 598 9.39 4.49 -57.62
C TRP A 598 10.23 5.79 -57.56
N GLY A 599 11.57 5.78 -57.48
CA GLY A 599 12.60 4.74 -57.29
C GLY A 599 13.99 5.44 -57.18
N SER A 600 15.20 4.85 -57.05
CA SER A 600 15.74 3.50 -56.80
C SER A 600 17.00 3.27 -57.67
N SER A 601 18.19 3.66 -57.18
CA SER A 601 19.53 3.26 -57.71
C SER A 601 20.60 3.56 -56.62
N VAL A 602 21.51 2.70 -56.14
CA VAL A 602 22.26 1.49 -56.60
C VAL A 602 23.60 1.81 -57.28
N GLY A 603 24.70 1.31 -56.66
CA GLY A 603 26.08 1.31 -57.19
C GLY A 603 27.13 0.99 -56.10
N GLY A 604 28.22 0.29 -56.41
CA GLY A 604 29.29 0.00 -55.43
C GLY A 604 30.41 -0.94 -55.93
N VAL A 605 31.32 -1.30 -54.99
CA VAL A 605 32.46 -2.25 -55.11
C VAL A 605 33.68 -1.79 -55.92
N ALA A 606 34.85 -1.62 -55.25
CA ALA A 606 36.17 -2.15 -55.68
C ALA A 606 37.35 -1.90 -54.69
N PHE A 607 38.01 -2.99 -54.28
CA PHE A 607 39.47 -3.21 -54.14
C PHE A 607 40.45 -2.28 -53.34
N PHE A 608 40.90 -2.83 -52.19
CA PHE A 608 42.30 -3.16 -51.83
C PHE A 608 43.37 -2.10 -51.40
N VAL A 609 44.31 -2.61 -50.56
CA VAL A 609 45.59 -2.04 -50.04
C VAL A 609 45.44 -0.83 -49.09
N LEU A 610 45.59 -1.00 -47.76
CA LEU A 610 46.91 -1.21 -47.12
C LEU A 610 46.85 -2.12 -45.88
N VAL A 611 48.01 -2.68 -45.49
CA VAL A 611 48.20 -3.65 -44.39
C VAL A 611 49.38 -3.20 -43.50
N LEU A 612 49.50 -3.79 -42.30
CA LEU A 612 50.46 -3.57 -41.19
C LEU A 612 49.82 -2.75 -40.04
N LEU A 613 49.95 -3.13 -38.76
CA LEU A 613 50.98 -3.98 -38.13
C LEU A 613 50.43 -5.23 -37.39
N CYS A 614 51.27 -6.27 -37.31
CA CYS A 614 51.14 -7.42 -36.41
C CYS A 614 51.49 -7.02 -34.96
N ALA A 615 51.02 -7.63 -33.86
CA ALA A 615 50.70 -9.04 -33.53
C ALA A 615 51.93 -9.91 -33.18
N SER A 616 52.19 -10.06 -31.87
CA SER A 616 53.09 -11.03 -31.19
C SER A 616 52.95 -10.84 -29.67
N ALA A 617 53.03 -11.83 -28.77
CA ALA A 617 52.91 -13.29 -28.89
C ALA A 617 52.49 -13.88 -27.51
N CYS A 618 52.03 -15.13 -27.46
CA CYS A 618 51.66 -15.81 -26.20
C CYS A 618 52.86 -16.47 -25.50
N ILE A 619 52.74 -16.83 -24.21
CA ILE A 619 53.09 -18.16 -23.62
C ILE A 619 52.85 -18.21 -22.09
N ALA A 620 52.44 -19.40 -21.61
CA ALA A 620 52.48 -19.93 -20.23
C ALA A 620 51.76 -19.22 -19.04
N GLY A 621 50.97 -20.03 -18.34
CA GLY A 621 50.98 -20.14 -16.87
C GLY A 621 51.04 -21.65 -16.53
N PRO A 622 50.54 -22.13 -15.38
CA PRO A 622 50.51 -21.56 -14.02
C PRO A 622 51.39 -22.41 -13.05
N TYR A 623 51.54 -22.05 -11.76
CA TYR A 623 51.52 -22.98 -10.59
C TYR A 623 51.76 -22.27 -9.23
N ALA A 624 51.70 -23.06 -8.14
CA ALA A 624 52.20 -22.87 -6.77
C ALA A 624 51.28 -22.21 -5.70
N ARG A 625 51.04 -22.97 -4.63
CA ARG A 625 50.50 -22.55 -3.32
C ARG A 625 51.64 -22.50 -2.28
N GLN A 626 51.54 -21.65 -1.26
CA GLN A 626 51.70 -21.92 0.20
C GLN A 626 51.76 -20.57 0.95
N ARG A 627 50.94 -20.28 1.98
CA ARG A 627 50.96 -20.76 3.38
C ARG A 627 52.31 -20.57 4.09
N TYR A 628 52.37 -19.69 5.09
CA TYR A 628 52.99 -19.96 6.41
C TYR A 628 52.32 -19.13 7.52
N LEU A 629 52.70 -19.32 8.79
CA LEU A 629 51.92 -18.95 9.99
C LEU A 629 52.73 -18.19 11.07
N GLY A 630 52.06 -17.30 11.82
CA GLY A 630 52.44 -16.86 13.17
C GLY A 630 53.35 -15.62 13.28
N ARG A 631 53.51 -14.99 14.46
CA ARG A 631 52.76 -15.08 15.75
C ARG A 631 53.08 -13.87 16.67
N SER A 632 52.07 -13.40 17.43
CA SER A 632 52.06 -12.60 18.68
C SER A 632 53.25 -11.72 19.15
N ALA A 633 52.96 -10.47 19.54
CA ALA A 633 53.41 -9.83 20.81
C ALA A 633 52.65 -8.50 21.10
N ASP A 634 52.57 -8.10 22.38
CA ASP A 634 51.80 -6.95 22.92
C ASP A 634 52.66 -5.70 23.21
N VAL A 635 52.04 -4.55 23.62
CA VAL A 635 52.39 -3.76 24.85
C VAL A 635 51.46 -2.55 25.12
N VAL A 636 50.72 -2.63 26.24
CA VAL A 636 50.40 -1.67 27.35
C VAL A 636 50.10 -0.14 27.11
N ALA A 637 49.16 0.40 27.91
CA ALA A 637 48.69 1.81 27.99
C ALA A 637 49.36 2.65 29.14
N PRO A 638 48.95 3.92 29.38
CA PRO A 638 47.97 4.23 30.46
C PRO A 638 47.02 5.43 30.13
N GLY A 639 46.05 5.87 30.96
CA GLY A 639 45.60 5.48 32.30
C GLY A 639 44.30 6.19 32.74
N SER A 640 43.81 5.95 33.98
CA SER A 640 42.47 6.36 34.48
C SER A 640 42.51 7.30 35.70
N PRO A 641 41.33 7.79 36.17
CA PRO A 641 40.83 7.44 37.53
C PRO A 641 39.29 7.38 37.68
N LEU A 642 38.65 6.79 38.71
CA LEU A 642 38.94 5.56 39.49
C LEU A 642 37.73 5.15 40.40
N SER A 643 37.08 4.00 40.16
CA SER A 643 35.92 3.50 40.95
C SER A 643 35.78 1.96 40.80
N ARG A 644 35.43 1.09 41.78
CA ARG A 644 35.05 1.15 43.23
C ARG A 644 33.61 1.66 43.50
N ILE A 645 32.74 1.04 44.32
CA ILE A 645 32.80 -0.04 45.36
C ILE A 645 31.48 -0.87 45.23
N ALA A 646 31.32 -2.18 45.53
CA ALA A 646 32.17 -3.38 45.62
C ALA A 646 31.26 -4.65 45.76
N ARG A 647 31.79 -5.80 46.25
CA ARG A 647 31.08 -7.07 46.59
C ARG A 647 31.90 -7.88 47.63
N ARG A 648 31.31 -8.93 48.25
CA ARG A 648 31.87 -10.24 48.77
C ARG A 648 31.22 -10.68 50.13
N PRO A 649 31.43 -11.91 50.70
CA PRO A 649 30.92 -13.20 50.21
C PRO A 649 30.50 -14.26 51.32
N SER A 650 30.28 -15.52 50.89
CA SER A 650 30.53 -16.84 51.55
C SER A 650 29.71 -17.41 52.74
N GLU A 651 29.07 -18.57 52.48
CA GLU A 651 29.03 -19.88 53.21
C GLU A 651 28.90 -19.99 54.75
N ARG A 652 27.92 -20.79 55.24
CA ARG A 652 28.12 -22.16 55.81
C ARG A 652 26.83 -22.92 56.17
N GLU A 653 26.98 -24.17 56.62
CA GLU A 653 25.94 -25.19 56.92
C GLU A 653 25.22 -25.00 58.27
N LEU A 654 24.08 -25.68 58.52
CA LEU A 654 23.99 -26.82 59.47
C LEU A 654 22.57 -27.47 59.61
N THR A 655 22.55 -28.81 59.64
CA THR A 655 21.60 -29.74 60.35
C THR A 655 20.08 -29.84 60.03
N SER A 656 19.59 -31.07 60.20
CA SER A 656 18.16 -31.49 60.26
C SER A 656 17.77 -31.82 61.72
N PRO A 657 16.47 -31.95 62.07
CA PRO A 657 15.94 -33.32 62.24
C PRO A 657 14.48 -33.56 61.79
N ARG A 658 14.19 -34.84 61.50
CA ARG A 658 12.86 -35.52 61.46
C ARG A 658 12.49 -36.04 62.90
N PRO A 659 11.30 -36.62 63.24
CA PRO A 659 10.38 -37.37 62.37
C PRO A 659 8.85 -37.34 62.67
N GLY A 660 8.08 -38.04 61.82
CA GLY A 660 6.69 -38.51 62.06
C GLY A 660 6.33 -39.65 61.08
N ARG A 661 5.50 -40.63 61.51
CA ARG A 661 4.95 -41.78 60.72
C ARG A 661 3.40 -41.71 60.82
N SER A 662 2.55 -42.34 60.02
CA SER A 662 2.49 -43.68 59.37
C SER A 662 1.92 -43.58 57.92
N ALA A 663 2.15 -44.48 56.94
CA ALA A 663 2.05 -45.95 56.88
C ALA A 663 0.59 -46.49 56.92
N LEU A 664 0.21 -47.52 56.16
CA LEU A 664 1.01 -48.45 55.32
C LEU A 664 1.03 -48.02 53.81
N ASP A 665 0.71 -48.76 52.71
CA ASP A 665 0.22 -50.13 52.47
C ASP A 665 0.54 -50.66 51.02
N LEU A 666 -0.06 -51.79 50.62
CA LEU A 666 0.24 -52.69 49.48
C LEU A 666 -0.74 -52.54 48.27
N ALA A 667 -0.59 -53.14 47.07
CA ALA A 667 0.40 -54.00 46.38
C ALA A 667 0.25 -53.77 44.84
N ALA A 668 1.17 -53.98 43.89
CA ALA A 668 2.40 -54.79 43.69
C ALA A 668 2.24 -56.06 42.81
N MET A 669 2.66 -55.98 41.54
CA MET A 669 3.31 -56.99 40.65
C MET A 669 3.42 -56.37 39.23
N MET A 670 4.56 -56.22 38.54
CA MET A 670 5.78 -57.03 38.26
C MET A 670 5.66 -58.05 37.12
N GLY A 671 6.51 -57.87 36.10
CA GLY A 671 6.80 -58.79 35.00
C GLY A 671 8.01 -58.30 34.20
N LEU A 672 9.16 -59.00 34.30
CA LEU A 672 10.47 -58.56 33.78
C LEU A 672 11.13 -59.64 32.92
N THR A 673 11.64 -59.27 31.74
CA THR A 673 12.91 -59.76 31.13
C THR A 673 13.29 -58.80 29.97
N ARG A 674 14.43 -58.09 29.94
CA ARG A 674 15.88 -58.43 29.86
C ARG A 674 16.40 -58.52 28.39
N ALA A 675 17.46 -57.74 28.10
CA ALA A 675 18.12 -57.51 26.79
C ALA A 675 19.38 -58.43 26.63
N PRO A 676 20.44 -58.19 25.78
CA PRO A 676 20.71 -57.13 24.78
C PRO A 676 21.47 -57.52 23.46
N SER A 677 21.51 -56.62 22.47
CA SER A 677 22.56 -56.50 21.41
C SER A 677 22.40 -55.20 20.59
N THR A 678 23.25 -54.17 20.72
CA THR A 678 24.52 -53.87 19.99
C THR A 678 24.42 -53.33 18.54
N VAL A 679 24.45 -51.99 18.43
CA VAL A 679 25.30 -51.15 17.53
C VAL A 679 25.51 -51.55 16.06
N SER A 680 25.14 -50.65 15.14
CA SER A 680 26.02 -50.19 14.05
C SER A 680 25.63 -48.78 13.56
N MET A 681 26.63 -47.99 13.14
CA MET A 681 26.48 -46.70 12.45
C MET A 681 26.95 -46.88 11.00
N CYS A 682 26.24 -46.31 10.01
CA CYS A 682 26.65 -46.41 8.60
C CYS A 682 26.51 -45.07 7.85
N ARG A 683 27.66 -44.42 7.62
CA ARG A 683 28.07 -43.53 6.52
C ARG A 683 29.59 -43.29 6.68
N PRO A 684 30.36 -42.93 5.64
CA PRO A 684 29.91 -42.34 4.37
C PRO A 684 30.48 -43.00 3.09
N ASP A 685 30.19 -42.37 1.95
CA ASP A 685 30.92 -42.30 0.65
C ASP A 685 31.42 -43.57 -0.08
N GLU A 686 30.90 -43.79 -1.30
CA GLU A 686 31.68 -43.71 -2.56
C GLU A 686 30.78 -43.70 -3.81
N VAL A 687 31.26 -43.05 -4.89
CA VAL A 687 30.65 -42.83 -6.24
C VAL A 687 29.44 -41.89 -6.30
#